data_AF-A0A8J2MW75-F1
#
_entry.id   AF-A0A8J2MW75-F1
#
_cell.length_a   1.000
_cell.length_b   1.000
_cell.length_c   1.000
_cell.angle_alpha   90.00
_cell.angle_beta   90.00
_cell.angle_gamma   90.00
#
_symmetry.space_group_name_H-M   'P 1'
#
loop_
_entity.id
_entity.type
_entity.pdbx_description
1 polymer ?
#
loop_
_entity_poly.entity_id
_entity_poly.type
_entity_poly.pdbx_seq_one_letter_code
_entity_poly.pdbx_strand_id
1 'polypeptide(L)'
;MDTRKLTEILRATIDPNQRQQAEEQLSQIHKIIGFAPSLLQVVMLNEVTIPVRQAGVVYLKNLVTSGWLEKEAEDGEPIPFSIHEQDRAMIRDIIVDAIVQAPDIIKVQLCVCLKTIIKHDFPSRWTQIVDKIHIYLQNHEPNSWMGALLCLYQLIKCYEYHTADKRVPLIEAMNLLLPMMYNLIVNLQADQSPESVTIQKQILKCFYGLIKFNLPLGLITKEIFTKWMEVLRSVMEQPVPEHTLQVDEDERMELPWWKCKKWAVHTLYRLFERYGSPVNVRDEYVQFAEWYLTTFTGGILEVLLRVLDQYRNKIYVSPRVLQQTISYIDQCISHAHSWKLLKPHMFAIIKDVLFPLMSYSEADEELWFSDPHEYIRIKFDIFEDFVSPVTAAQTLLISCCKKRKDMLEETMHLCMQVLRNQNGEYGPRQKDGALHMVGTLVDILIKKKFYNEEIDPLLSEFVIPEFHSQLGYMRARACWVLHCFSSIRFKSEMLLVEVVRLTVNAFLNDTELPVKVEAAIAIQMLLTSQNKVHKLLEPQVKAVTTELLNVIRETENDNIANVLQKIVPLYTEQLMPMAYEITDHLATTFSKVIETDSGTDEKAITAMGLLNTMQAVLTVMEDNPEIMLQLESTVLRVVGHILHHNIIEYYEEAMTLLCNLTAKSISKDLWTVLEMLYQVFEKEGFDYFTDMMPVLHNYITVDTNAFLSNENHILAMFNMVKVVLNSDAEDESEIYAAKLLEVIVLQCSGKIDNCLPSFVELVLSRLTRKVKTSELRTMLLQVLIAILYCNPHLLFTILEKLQESVPNASITQHFIKQWIHDTDCFMGLHDRKLCVLGICTLLEMGPQRPNLDEVIPKLLSSCLVLFDGLKRAYEARAEADEDTSSEENDEEEDEEVLSSDDDDVDQMTNEYLENLARMATKNSSQQGVNLTAKIEEYESDDDDESYEPDETAIECYTTPLDEKDCTVDEYIKFKNTLTALSTNEPTLYHALTSVLTEEQRKQLHAVFVLADQRKAQQDSKRIEQSGGFKIIL
;
A
#
# COMPACT_ATOMS: atom_id res chain seq x y z
N MET A 1 6.65 -49.12 2.07
CA MET A 1 8.04 -48.71 1.80
C MET A 1 8.89 -49.06 3.02
N ASP A 2 10.21 -49.28 2.90
CA ASP A 2 11.05 -49.58 4.06
C ASP A 2 11.41 -48.29 4.83
N THR A 3 10.87 -48.14 6.04
CA THR A 3 11.07 -46.98 6.92
C THR A 3 12.54 -46.79 7.31
N ARG A 4 13.35 -47.86 7.34
CA ARG A 4 14.79 -47.79 7.64
C ARG A 4 15.55 -47.09 6.52
N LYS A 5 15.26 -47.46 5.28
CA LYS A 5 15.86 -46.83 4.09
C LYS A 5 15.50 -45.34 4.01
N LEU A 6 14.25 -44.97 4.30
CA LEU A 6 13.84 -43.56 4.33
C LEU A 6 14.55 -42.77 5.44
N THR A 7 14.76 -43.39 6.60
CA THR A 7 15.52 -42.79 7.71
C THR A 7 16.98 -42.53 7.32
N GLU A 8 17.62 -43.45 6.59
CA GLU A 8 18.99 -43.28 6.10
C GLU A 8 19.09 -42.13 5.09
N ILE A 9 18.12 -42.03 4.15
CA ILE A 9 18.07 -40.94 3.17
C ILE A 9 17.89 -39.59 3.87
N LEU A 10 16.97 -39.48 4.84
CA LEU A 10 16.76 -38.25 5.63
C LEU A 10 17.95 -37.91 6.53
N ARG A 11 18.74 -38.89 6.93
CA ARG A 11 20.00 -38.62 7.63
C ARG A 11 21.04 -38.02 6.68
N ALA A 12 21.11 -38.54 5.46
CA ALA A 12 22.03 -38.06 4.43
C ALA A 12 21.68 -36.64 3.95
N THR A 13 20.42 -36.20 4.02
CA THR A 13 20.04 -34.79 3.71
C THR A 13 20.63 -33.76 4.68
N ILE A 14 21.08 -34.19 5.86
CA ILE A 14 21.66 -33.32 6.89
C ILE A 14 23.20 -33.28 6.76
N ASP A 15 23.82 -34.22 6.02
CA ASP A 15 25.26 -34.24 5.77
C ASP A 15 25.59 -33.42 4.51
N PRO A 16 26.40 -32.35 4.61
CA PRO A 16 26.79 -31.53 3.46
C PRO A 16 27.37 -32.33 2.29
N ASN A 17 28.05 -33.45 2.53
CA ASN A 17 28.68 -34.25 1.49
C ASN A 17 27.71 -35.19 0.77
N GLN A 18 26.55 -35.49 1.37
CA GLN A 18 25.56 -36.45 0.84
C GLN A 18 24.22 -35.82 0.51
N ARG A 19 24.03 -34.54 0.85
CA ARG A 19 22.76 -33.82 0.70
C ARG A 19 22.19 -33.85 -0.70
N GLN A 20 22.97 -33.47 -1.71
CA GLN A 20 22.52 -33.39 -3.10
C GLN A 20 22.04 -34.76 -3.61
N GLN A 21 22.81 -35.81 -3.33
CA GLN A 21 22.45 -37.18 -3.72
C GLN A 21 21.18 -37.67 -2.99
N ALA A 22 21.02 -37.31 -1.72
CA ALA A 22 19.85 -37.69 -0.93
C ALA A 22 18.58 -36.94 -1.37
N GLU A 23 18.68 -35.65 -1.72
CA GLU A 23 17.58 -34.85 -2.26
C GLU A 23 17.14 -35.37 -3.65
N GLU A 24 18.07 -35.76 -4.52
CA GLU A 24 17.75 -36.43 -5.80
C GLU A 24 17.04 -37.78 -5.59
N GLN A 25 17.43 -38.55 -4.58
CA GLN A 25 16.74 -39.80 -4.26
C GLN A 25 15.32 -39.54 -3.73
N LEU A 26 15.12 -38.52 -2.89
CA LEU A 26 13.80 -38.11 -2.42
C LEU A 26 12.92 -37.62 -3.58
N SER A 27 13.48 -36.85 -4.53
CA SER A 27 12.75 -36.38 -5.71
C SER A 27 12.33 -37.51 -6.66
N GLN A 28 13.02 -38.65 -6.66
CA GLN A 28 12.59 -39.81 -7.43
C GLN A 28 11.46 -40.59 -6.76
N ILE A 29 11.47 -40.67 -5.42
CA ILE A 29 10.56 -41.54 -4.68
C ILE A 29 9.30 -40.85 -4.14
N HIS A 30 9.24 -39.50 -4.12
CA HIS A 30 8.09 -38.77 -3.59
C HIS A 30 6.77 -39.05 -4.33
N LYS A 31 6.86 -39.49 -5.60
CA LYS A 31 5.68 -39.83 -6.43
C LYS A 31 5.08 -41.20 -6.12
N ILE A 32 5.72 -42.00 -5.27
CA ILE A 32 5.26 -43.36 -4.94
C ILE A 32 4.09 -43.29 -3.95
N ILE A 33 2.98 -43.96 -4.28
CA ILE A 33 1.84 -44.10 -3.36
C ILE A 33 2.31 -44.81 -2.08
N GLY A 34 1.96 -44.23 -0.92
CA GLY A 34 2.38 -44.65 0.40
C GLY A 34 3.62 -43.91 0.91
N PHE A 35 4.25 -43.04 0.10
CA PHE A 35 5.44 -42.28 0.52
C PHE A 35 5.11 -41.30 1.64
N ALA A 36 4.09 -40.44 1.46
CA ALA A 36 3.77 -39.39 2.43
C ALA A 36 3.31 -39.96 3.79
N PRO A 37 2.48 -41.02 3.87
CA PRO A 37 2.19 -41.72 5.12
C PRO A 37 3.42 -42.39 5.75
N SER A 38 4.30 -43.00 4.94
CA SER A 38 5.55 -43.61 5.44
C SER A 38 6.48 -42.55 6.04
N LEU A 39 6.53 -41.36 5.44
CA LEU A 39 7.31 -40.23 5.93
C LEU A 39 6.78 -39.73 7.27
N LEU A 40 5.46 -39.55 7.39
CA LEU A 40 4.83 -39.21 8.68
C LEU A 40 5.12 -40.28 9.74
N GLN A 41 5.09 -41.56 9.39
CA GLN A 41 5.44 -42.65 10.30
C GLN A 41 6.89 -42.51 10.79
N VAL A 42 7.86 -42.27 9.90
CA VAL A 42 9.27 -42.07 10.28
C VAL A 42 9.45 -40.86 11.20
N VAL A 43 8.75 -39.75 10.94
CA VAL A 43 8.76 -38.54 11.78
C VAL A 43 8.26 -38.84 13.20
N MET A 44 7.34 -39.80 13.36
CA MET A 44 6.76 -40.18 14.65
C MET A 44 7.53 -41.31 15.38
N LEU A 45 8.54 -41.92 14.75
CA LEU A 45 9.35 -42.95 15.40
C LEU A 45 10.30 -42.35 16.44
N ASN A 46 10.10 -42.72 17.71
CA ASN A 46 10.95 -42.27 18.82
C ASN A 46 12.40 -42.81 18.78
N GLU A 47 12.63 -43.90 18.03
CA GLU A 47 13.97 -44.46 17.81
C GLU A 47 14.83 -43.61 16.85
N VAL A 48 14.20 -42.71 16.08
CA VAL A 48 14.88 -41.81 15.15
C VAL A 48 15.30 -40.54 15.88
N THR A 49 16.51 -40.05 15.61
CA THR A 49 17.04 -38.84 16.23
C THR A 49 16.25 -37.60 15.80
N ILE A 50 16.10 -36.63 16.70
CA ILE A 50 15.31 -35.39 16.47
C ILE A 50 15.72 -34.65 15.17
N PRO A 51 17.01 -34.45 14.84
CA PRO A 51 17.39 -33.77 13.60
C PRO A 51 16.84 -34.45 12.34
N VAL A 52 16.85 -35.80 12.31
CA VAL A 52 16.33 -36.58 11.17
C VAL A 52 14.80 -36.49 11.10
N ARG A 53 14.13 -36.53 12.26
CA ARG A 53 12.67 -36.32 12.34
C ARG A 53 12.28 -34.91 11.89
N GLN A 54 13.08 -33.91 12.23
CA GLN A 54 12.88 -32.52 11.82
C GLN A 54 13.04 -32.35 10.30
N ALA A 55 14.09 -32.91 9.71
CA ALA A 55 14.26 -32.93 8.25
C ALA A 55 13.06 -33.62 7.56
N GLY A 56 12.63 -34.75 8.10
CA GLY A 56 11.47 -35.49 7.59
C GLY A 56 10.16 -34.70 7.64
N VAL A 57 9.87 -34.00 8.75
CA VAL A 57 8.62 -33.23 8.88
C VAL A 57 8.64 -31.95 8.04
N VAL A 58 9.81 -31.33 7.86
CA VAL A 58 9.97 -30.19 6.95
C VAL A 58 9.72 -30.62 5.51
N TYR A 59 10.27 -31.77 5.10
CA TYR A 59 9.97 -32.34 3.78
C TYR A 59 8.48 -32.66 3.63
N LEU A 60 7.87 -33.30 4.64
CA LEU A 60 6.44 -33.61 4.63
C LEU A 60 5.59 -32.34 4.49
N LYS A 61 5.93 -31.28 5.21
CA LYS A 61 5.28 -29.98 5.09
C LYS A 61 5.35 -29.47 3.66
N ASN A 62 6.54 -29.40 3.06
CA ASN A 62 6.70 -28.90 1.70
C ASN A 62 5.92 -29.75 0.69
N LEU A 63 5.90 -31.08 0.88
CA LEU A 63 5.15 -32.02 0.04
C LEU A 63 3.63 -31.79 0.16
N VAL A 64 3.11 -31.61 1.38
CA VAL A 64 1.68 -31.32 1.60
C VAL A 64 1.31 -29.95 1.06
N THR A 65 2.11 -28.90 1.34
CA THR A 65 1.81 -27.54 0.88
C THR A 65 1.75 -27.44 -0.65
N SER A 66 2.65 -28.13 -1.37
CA SER A 66 2.71 -28.08 -2.83
C SER A 66 1.79 -29.11 -3.52
N GLY A 67 1.62 -30.30 -2.94
CA GLY A 67 0.97 -31.44 -3.59
C GLY A 67 -0.43 -31.82 -3.07
N TRP A 68 -1.00 -31.08 -2.10
CA TRP A 68 -2.33 -31.42 -1.56
C TRP A 68 -3.48 -30.98 -2.47
N LEU A 69 -3.37 -29.85 -3.15
CA LEU A 69 -4.38 -29.43 -4.14
C LEU A 69 -4.16 -30.20 -5.45
N GLU A 70 -5.22 -30.76 -6.03
CA GLU A 70 -5.19 -31.25 -7.41
C GLU A 70 -5.21 -30.04 -8.34
N LYS A 71 -4.11 -29.83 -9.08
CA LYS A 71 -4.03 -28.82 -10.13
C LYS A 71 -4.41 -29.47 -11.47
N GLU A 72 -5.26 -28.79 -12.23
CA GLU A 72 -5.56 -29.19 -13.62
C GLU A 72 -4.31 -28.98 -14.49
N ALA A 73 -4.17 -29.77 -15.56
CA ALA A 73 -3.07 -29.60 -16.50
C ALA A 73 -3.46 -28.53 -17.53
N GLU A 74 -2.58 -27.56 -17.75
CA GLU A 74 -2.73 -26.62 -18.87
C GLU A 74 -2.49 -27.35 -20.21
N ASP A 75 -3.10 -26.83 -21.29
CA ASP A 75 -3.07 -27.46 -22.61
C ASP A 75 -1.63 -27.60 -23.13
N GLY A 76 -1.10 -28.83 -23.12
CA GLY A 76 0.25 -29.16 -23.58
C GLY A 76 1.27 -29.43 -22.46
N GLU A 77 0.91 -29.19 -21.20
CA GLU A 77 1.78 -29.43 -20.05
C GLU A 77 1.56 -30.80 -19.38
N PRO A 78 2.59 -31.40 -18.77
CA PRO A 78 2.42 -32.62 -17.99
C PRO A 78 1.61 -32.36 -16.72
N ILE A 79 0.70 -33.28 -16.38
CA ILE A 79 -0.13 -33.19 -15.17
C ILE A 79 0.76 -32.93 -13.94
N PRO A 80 0.54 -31.82 -13.20
CA PRO A 80 1.32 -31.50 -12.01
C PRO A 80 1.22 -32.62 -10.98
N PHE A 81 2.30 -32.86 -10.24
CA PHE A 81 2.28 -33.86 -9.18
C PHE A 81 1.28 -33.47 -8.09
N SER A 82 0.41 -34.40 -7.74
CA SER A 82 -0.48 -34.30 -6.58
C SER A 82 -0.42 -35.59 -5.76
N ILE A 83 -0.53 -35.45 -4.43
CA ILE A 83 -0.56 -36.57 -3.51
C ILE A 83 -1.82 -37.39 -3.77
N HIS A 84 -1.65 -38.69 -4.00
CA HIS A 84 -2.77 -39.58 -4.29
C HIS A 84 -3.78 -39.60 -3.13
N GLU A 85 -5.08 -39.67 -3.44
CA GLU A 85 -6.16 -39.59 -2.45
C GLU A 85 -6.08 -40.66 -1.35
N GLN A 86 -5.56 -41.85 -1.68
CA GLN A 86 -5.28 -42.90 -0.68
C GLN A 86 -4.31 -42.43 0.42
N ASP A 87 -3.25 -41.72 0.05
CA ASP A 87 -2.27 -41.18 0.99
C ASP A 87 -2.87 -40.00 1.77
N ARG A 88 -3.65 -39.14 1.09
CA ARG A 88 -4.37 -38.05 1.74
C ARG A 88 -5.31 -38.57 2.82
N ALA A 89 -6.08 -39.61 2.53
CA ALA A 89 -6.99 -40.23 3.50
C ALA A 89 -6.26 -40.77 4.75
N MET A 90 -5.12 -41.45 4.56
CA MET A 90 -4.31 -41.93 5.69
C MET A 90 -3.72 -40.78 6.52
N ILE A 91 -3.24 -39.72 5.86
CA ILE A 91 -2.70 -38.54 6.54
C ILE A 91 -3.80 -37.84 7.33
N ARG A 92 -4.99 -37.65 6.75
CA ARG A 92 -6.15 -37.07 7.45
C ARG A 92 -6.54 -37.87 8.70
N ASP A 93 -6.47 -39.19 8.63
CA ASP A 93 -6.74 -40.01 9.81
C ASP A 93 -5.64 -39.81 10.88
N ILE A 94 -4.36 -39.78 10.54
CA ILE A 94 -3.29 -39.84 11.55
C ILE A 94 -2.84 -38.45 12.05
N ILE A 95 -3.03 -37.38 11.28
CA ILE A 95 -2.37 -36.07 11.51
C ILE A 95 -2.71 -35.43 12.86
N VAL A 96 -3.96 -35.55 13.33
CA VAL A 96 -4.38 -34.98 14.63
C VAL A 96 -3.68 -35.72 15.78
N ASP A 97 -3.68 -37.05 15.72
CA ASP A 97 -3.02 -37.91 16.71
C ASP A 97 -1.51 -37.65 16.73
N ALA A 98 -0.91 -37.43 15.54
CA ALA A 98 0.49 -37.09 15.39
C ALA A 98 0.83 -35.73 16.04
N ILE A 99 0.00 -34.70 15.85
CA ILE A 99 0.19 -33.38 16.48
C ILE A 99 0.13 -33.48 18.01
N VAL A 100 -0.79 -34.28 18.54
CA VAL A 100 -0.94 -34.51 19.98
C VAL A 100 0.29 -35.17 20.59
N GLN A 101 0.86 -36.17 19.91
CA GLN A 101 1.99 -36.96 20.44
C GLN A 101 3.37 -36.37 20.12
N ALA A 102 3.47 -35.44 19.17
CA ALA A 102 4.75 -34.91 18.71
C ALA A 102 5.40 -33.93 19.70
N PRO A 103 6.75 -33.88 19.75
CA PRO A 103 7.47 -32.80 20.41
C PRO A 103 7.27 -31.46 19.69
N ASP A 104 7.45 -30.35 20.38
CA ASP A 104 7.05 -29.01 19.88
C ASP A 104 7.69 -28.64 18.53
N ILE A 105 8.97 -28.96 18.32
CA ILE A 105 9.67 -28.65 17.05
C ILE A 105 9.05 -29.36 15.83
N ILE A 106 8.46 -30.54 16.04
CA ILE A 106 7.74 -31.30 15.00
C ILE A 106 6.29 -30.82 14.91
N LYS A 107 5.67 -30.58 16.07
CA LYS A 107 4.27 -30.14 16.21
C LYS A 107 3.98 -28.87 15.41
N VAL A 108 4.88 -27.88 15.45
CA VAL A 108 4.74 -26.62 14.69
C VAL A 108 4.68 -26.88 13.19
N GLN A 109 5.52 -27.77 12.66
CA GLN A 109 5.53 -28.10 11.23
C GLN A 109 4.27 -28.90 10.82
N LEU A 110 3.83 -29.85 11.65
CA LEU A 110 2.59 -30.60 11.42
C LEU A 110 1.35 -29.70 11.45
N CYS A 111 1.33 -28.63 12.26
CA CYS A 111 0.25 -27.64 12.24
C CYS A 111 0.15 -26.92 10.89
N VAL A 112 1.27 -26.67 10.19
CA VAL A 112 1.26 -26.08 8.84
C VAL A 112 0.69 -27.07 7.82
N CYS A 113 1.05 -28.35 7.92
CA CYS A 113 0.41 -29.41 7.12
C CYS A 113 -1.11 -29.40 7.35
N LEU A 114 -1.52 -29.42 8.63
CA LEU A 114 -2.94 -29.43 9.01
C LEU A 114 -3.70 -28.21 8.46
N LYS A 115 -3.12 -27.01 8.54
CA LYS A 115 -3.74 -25.79 7.98
C LYS A 115 -4.04 -25.96 6.48
N THR A 116 -3.08 -26.49 5.71
CA THR A 116 -3.25 -26.75 4.28
C THR A 116 -4.36 -27.78 4.03
N ILE A 117 -4.36 -28.88 4.79
CA ILE A 117 -5.37 -29.93 4.69
C ILE A 117 -6.77 -29.37 4.98
N ILE A 118 -6.93 -28.60 6.06
CA ILE A 118 -8.21 -27.96 6.42
C ILE A 118 -8.68 -27.02 5.31
N LYS A 119 -7.80 -26.17 4.76
CA LYS A 119 -8.13 -25.19 3.73
C LYS A 119 -8.80 -25.84 2.50
N HIS A 120 -8.37 -27.04 2.13
CA HIS A 120 -8.86 -27.71 0.92
C HIS A 120 -9.94 -28.77 1.20
N ASP A 121 -9.90 -29.44 2.35
CA ASP A 121 -10.75 -30.61 2.61
C ASP A 121 -11.89 -30.36 3.63
N PHE A 122 -11.85 -29.31 4.45
CA PHE A 122 -12.93 -29.00 5.41
C PHE A 122 -13.87 -27.90 4.85
N PRO A 123 -15.20 -28.03 5.00
CA PRO A 123 -15.94 -29.14 5.62
C PRO A 123 -16.30 -30.27 4.65
N SER A 124 -15.99 -30.14 3.36
CA SER A 124 -16.58 -30.98 2.31
C SER A 124 -16.14 -32.45 2.36
N ARG A 125 -14.83 -32.71 2.48
CA ARG A 125 -14.22 -34.05 2.42
C ARG A 125 -13.79 -34.58 3.80
N TRP A 126 -13.61 -33.72 4.79
CA TRP A 126 -13.05 -34.10 6.09
C TRP A 126 -13.67 -33.38 7.28
N THR A 127 -14.86 -33.81 7.72
CA THR A 127 -15.54 -33.29 8.92
C THR A 127 -15.01 -33.88 10.23
N GLN A 128 -14.38 -35.06 10.19
CA GLN A 128 -13.98 -35.83 11.36
C GLN A 128 -12.89 -35.14 12.22
N ILE A 129 -12.23 -34.11 11.69
CA ILE A 129 -11.29 -33.28 12.47
C ILE A 129 -11.95 -32.71 13.72
N VAL A 130 -13.21 -32.28 13.62
CA VAL A 130 -13.97 -31.69 14.74
C VAL A 130 -14.19 -32.74 15.83
N ASP A 131 -14.57 -33.96 15.44
CA ASP A 131 -14.78 -35.08 16.37
C ASP A 131 -13.49 -35.46 17.10
N LYS A 132 -12.36 -35.53 16.38
CA LYS A 132 -11.06 -35.84 16.99
C LYS A 132 -10.62 -34.76 17.99
N ILE A 133 -10.76 -33.49 17.63
CA ILE A 133 -10.48 -32.37 18.55
C ILE A 133 -11.37 -32.50 19.79
N HIS A 134 -12.66 -32.76 19.61
CA HIS A 134 -13.61 -32.92 20.72
C HIS A 134 -13.19 -34.04 21.68
N ILE A 135 -12.82 -35.22 21.14
CA ILE A 135 -12.37 -36.37 21.94
C ILE A 135 -11.11 -36.02 22.74
N TYR A 136 -10.10 -35.42 22.12
CA TYR A 136 -8.87 -35.07 22.83
C TYR A 136 -9.05 -33.98 23.88
N LEU A 137 -10.01 -33.05 23.69
CA LEU A 137 -10.37 -32.07 24.71
C LEU A 137 -11.10 -32.69 25.91
N GLN A 138 -11.76 -33.84 25.75
CA GLN A 138 -12.37 -34.57 26.87
C GLN A 138 -11.36 -35.36 27.71
N ASN A 139 -10.24 -35.77 27.12
CA ASN A 139 -9.22 -36.58 27.81
C ASN A 139 -8.49 -35.76 28.89
N HIS A 140 -8.24 -36.31 30.08
CA HIS A 140 -7.62 -35.59 31.20
C HIS A 140 -6.08 -35.43 31.12
N GLU A 141 -5.50 -35.36 29.91
CA GLU A 141 -4.04 -35.24 29.73
C GLU A 141 -3.63 -33.86 29.17
N PRO A 142 -2.75 -33.09 29.87
CA PRO A 142 -2.33 -31.75 29.43
C PRO A 142 -1.71 -31.68 28.02
N ASN A 143 -0.89 -32.67 27.66
CA ASN A 143 -0.29 -32.73 26.31
C ASN A 143 -1.36 -32.95 25.22
N SER A 144 -2.38 -33.75 25.54
CA SER A 144 -3.54 -33.97 24.66
C SER A 144 -4.34 -32.68 24.45
N TRP A 145 -4.55 -31.89 25.50
CA TRP A 145 -5.21 -30.58 25.40
C TRP A 145 -4.44 -29.61 24.50
N MET A 146 -3.13 -29.49 24.70
CA MET A 146 -2.32 -28.56 23.89
C MET A 146 -2.37 -28.92 22.40
N GLY A 147 -2.19 -30.20 22.04
CA GLY A 147 -2.27 -30.66 20.66
C GLY A 147 -3.64 -30.40 20.03
N ALA A 148 -4.72 -30.68 20.76
CA ALA A 148 -6.08 -30.45 20.30
C ALA A 148 -6.38 -28.95 20.09
N LEU A 149 -5.95 -28.09 21.01
CA LEU A 149 -6.12 -26.64 20.90
C LEU A 149 -5.31 -26.03 19.75
N LEU A 150 -4.13 -26.58 19.44
CA LEU A 150 -3.36 -26.17 18.27
C LEU A 150 -4.06 -26.57 16.98
N CYS A 151 -4.66 -27.76 16.91
CA CYS A 151 -5.49 -28.18 15.77
C CYS A 151 -6.71 -27.27 15.60
N LEU A 152 -7.41 -26.97 16.70
CA LEU A 152 -8.54 -26.04 16.72
C LEU A 152 -8.14 -24.65 16.26
N TYR A 153 -6.97 -24.17 16.68
CA TYR A 153 -6.46 -22.88 16.23
C TYR A 153 -6.22 -22.83 14.72
N GLN A 154 -5.70 -23.91 14.11
CA GLN A 154 -5.56 -23.96 12.65
C GLN A 154 -6.91 -23.94 11.94
N LEU A 155 -7.91 -24.65 12.49
CA LEU A 155 -9.28 -24.62 11.97
C LEU A 155 -9.85 -23.20 11.98
N ILE A 156 -9.72 -22.49 13.10
CA ILE A 156 -10.17 -21.09 13.21
C ILE A 156 -9.41 -20.18 12.22
N LYS A 157 -8.08 -20.36 12.10
CA LYS A 157 -7.24 -19.56 11.20
C LYS A 157 -7.59 -19.71 9.72
N CYS A 158 -8.00 -20.89 9.27
CA CYS A 158 -8.40 -21.09 7.87
C CYS A 158 -9.61 -20.23 7.49
N TYR A 159 -10.45 -19.88 8.46
CA TYR A 159 -11.64 -19.05 8.28
C TYR A 159 -11.47 -17.62 8.82
N GLU A 160 -10.25 -17.19 9.15
CA GLU A 160 -10.00 -15.90 9.82
C GLU A 160 -10.46 -14.71 8.95
N TYR A 161 -10.18 -14.75 7.65
CA TYR A 161 -10.47 -13.67 6.68
C TYR A 161 -11.73 -13.94 5.83
N HIS A 162 -12.51 -14.97 6.16
CA HIS A 162 -13.73 -15.29 5.39
C HIS A 162 -14.90 -14.40 5.84
N THR A 163 -15.79 -14.05 4.90
CA THR A 163 -17.06 -13.37 5.19
C THR A 163 -17.97 -14.25 6.06
N ALA A 164 -18.93 -13.62 6.75
CA ALA A 164 -19.80 -14.31 7.72
C ALA A 164 -20.49 -15.56 7.13
N ASP A 165 -20.95 -15.49 5.88
CA ASP A 165 -21.62 -16.59 5.18
C ASP A 165 -20.71 -17.80 4.93
N LYS A 166 -19.44 -17.54 4.60
CA LYS A 166 -18.45 -18.61 4.38
C LYS A 166 -17.94 -19.22 5.70
N ARG A 167 -18.21 -18.60 6.86
CA ARG A 167 -17.81 -19.10 8.20
C ARG A 167 -18.82 -20.07 8.84
N VAL A 168 -19.96 -20.33 8.20
CA VAL A 168 -20.99 -21.27 8.73
C VAL A 168 -20.41 -22.61 9.20
N PRO A 169 -19.53 -23.30 8.45
CA PRO A 169 -18.97 -24.58 8.89
C PRO A 169 -18.11 -24.47 10.15
N LEU A 170 -17.38 -23.35 10.31
CA LEU A 170 -16.64 -23.07 11.53
C LEU A 170 -17.61 -22.84 12.70
N ILE A 171 -18.67 -22.06 12.49
CA ILE A 171 -19.67 -21.78 13.53
C ILE A 171 -20.32 -23.06 14.03
N GLU A 172 -20.69 -23.98 13.13
CA GLU A 172 -21.22 -25.30 13.48
C GLU A 172 -20.23 -26.12 14.32
N ALA A 173 -18.96 -26.17 13.94
CA ALA A 173 -17.92 -26.85 14.72
C ALA A 173 -17.76 -26.21 16.12
N MET A 174 -17.80 -24.87 16.20
CA MET A 174 -17.62 -24.14 17.45
C MET A 174 -18.81 -24.27 18.41
N ASN A 175 -20.02 -24.59 17.94
CA ASN A 175 -21.14 -24.95 18.84
C ASN A 175 -20.78 -26.14 19.76
N LEU A 176 -19.98 -27.09 19.25
CA LEU A 176 -19.51 -28.23 20.03
C LEU A 176 -18.24 -27.93 20.84
N LEU A 177 -17.30 -27.16 20.26
CA LEU A 177 -15.96 -26.98 20.81
C LEU A 177 -15.82 -25.79 21.77
N LEU A 178 -16.59 -24.71 21.59
CA LEU A 178 -16.52 -23.52 22.45
C LEU A 178 -16.89 -23.83 23.92
N PRO A 179 -17.93 -24.63 24.23
CA PRO A 179 -18.22 -25.02 25.62
C PRO A 179 -17.10 -25.84 26.25
N MET A 180 -16.42 -26.70 25.47
CA MET A 180 -15.28 -27.49 25.94
C MET A 180 -14.10 -26.59 26.31
N MET A 181 -13.78 -25.62 25.46
CA MET A 181 -12.75 -24.62 25.75
C MET A 181 -13.05 -23.83 27.02
N TYR A 182 -14.31 -23.39 27.17
CA TYR A 182 -14.75 -22.64 28.35
C TYR A 182 -14.62 -23.46 29.64
N ASN A 183 -15.11 -24.70 29.66
CA ASN A 183 -14.98 -25.56 30.84
C ASN A 183 -13.52 -25.84 31.18
N LEU A 184 -12.67 -26.03 30.17
CA LEU A 184 -11.25 -26.29 30.37
C LEU A 184 -10.53 -25.10 31.01
N ILE A 185 -10.72 -23.88 30.49
CA ILE A 185 -10.07 -22.70 31.06
C ILE A 185 -10.54 -22.43 32.49
N VAL A 186 -11.83 -22.56 32.79
CA VAL A 186 -12.37 -22.38 34.15
C VAL A 186 -11.77 -23.40 35.13
N ASN A 187 -11.62 -24.67 34.72
CA ASN A 187 -11.00 -25.68 35.57
C ASN A 187 -9.51 -25.44 35.82
N LEU A 188 -8.80 -24.89 34.82
CA LEU A 188 -7.37 -24.61 34.89
C LEU A 188 -7.01 -23.32 35.65
N GLN A 189 -7.97 -22.41 35.86
CA GLN A 189 -7.70 -21.11 36.51
C GLN A 189 -7.04 -21.23 37.90
N ALA A 190 -7.35 -22.29 38.66
CA ALA A 190 -6.76 -22.52 39.98
C ALA A 190 -5.32 -23.05 39.93
N ASP A 191 -4.90 -23.65 38.81
CA ASP A 191 -3.57 -24.22 38.61
C ASP A 191 -2.64 -23.20 37.93
N GLN A 192 -1.66 -22.71 38.70
CA GLN A 192 -0.68 -21.71 38.28
C GLN A 192 0.64 -22.32 37.79
N SER A 193 0.66 -23.62 37.44
CA SER A 193 1.81 -24.24 36.77
C SER A 193 2.05 -23.63 35.37
N PRO A 194 3.32 -23.56 34.91
CA PRO A 194 3.62 -23.01 33.59
C PRO A 194 2.91 -23.77 32.45
N GLU A 195 2.73 -25.09 32.59
CA GLU A 195 2.00 -25.92 31.64
C GLU A 195 0.52 -25.54 31.56
N SER A 196 -0.16 -25.41 32.72
CA SER A 196 -1.56 -24.97 32.81
C SER A 196 -1.75 -23.60 32.16
N VAL A 197 -0.91 -22.64 32.52
CA VAL A 197 -1.01 -21.26 32.01
C VAL A 197 -0.74 -21.20 30.51
N THR A 198 0.15 -22.04 29.98
CA THR A 198 0.38 -22.14 28.54
C THR A 198 -0.87 -22.65 27.81
N ILE A 199 -1.60 -23.60 28.39
CA ILE A 199 -2.88 -24.09 27.85
C ILE A 199 -3.94 -22.99 27.90
N GLN A 200 -4.09 -22.30 29.03
CA GLN A 200 -5.00 -21.15 29.17
C GLN A 200 -4.73 -20.08 28.11
N LYS A 201 -3.45 -19.71 27.93
CA LYS A 201 -3.02 -18.80 26.87
C LYS A 201 -3.43 -19.28 25.48
N GLN A 202 -3.34 -20.58 25.20
CA GLN A 202 -3.70 -21.13 23.90
C GLN A 202 -5.23 -21.10 23.69
N ILE A 203 -6.02 -21.34 24.74
CA ILE A 203 -7.49 -21.19 24.72
C ILE A 203 -7.88 -19.74 24.40
N LEU A 204 -7.28 -18.76 25.09
CA LEU A 204 -7.54 -17.34 24.83
C LEU A 204 -7.16 -16.94 23.40
N LYS A 205 -6.06 -17.47 22.87
CA LYS A 205 -5.64 -17.24 21.48
C LYS A 205 -6.65 -17.81 20.47
N CYS A 206 -7.25 -18.97 20.75
CA CYS A 206 -8.33 -19.53 19.94
C CYS A 206 -9.59 -18.66 20.00
N PHE A 207 -9.99 -18.24 21.20
CA PHE A 207 -11.16 -17.37 21.38
C PHE A 207 -10.97 -16.03 20.65
N TYR A 208 -9.80 -15.39 20.79
CA TYR A 208 -9.45 -14.19 20.03
C TYR A 208 -9.56 -14.40 18.51
N GLY A 209 -8.96 -15.47 17.97
CA GLY A 209 -9.00 -15.75 16.54
C GLY A 209 -10.41 -15.98 16.00
N LEU A 210 -11.33 -16.50 16.84
CA LEU A 210 -12.73 -16.67 16.48
C LEU A 210 -13.41 -15.31 16.25
N ILE A 211 -13.18 -14.35 17.16
CA ILE A 211 -13.93 -13.08 17.22
C ILE A 211 -13.23 -11.88 16.55
N LYS A 212 -11.94 -11.99 16.21
CA LYS A 212 -11.11 -10.87 15.73
C LYS A 212 -11.76 -10.06 14.61
N PHE A 213 -12.26 -10.73 13.57
CA PHE A 213 -12.82 -10.11 12.36
C PHE A 213 -14.33 -10.24 12.19
N ASN A 214 -15.00 -11.07 13.00
CA ASN A 214 -16.46 -11.11 13.07
C ASN A 214 -16.87 -11.66 14.44
N LEU A 215 -17.86 -11.05 15.09
CA LEU A 215 -18.42 -11.54 16.34
C LEU A 215 -19.73 -12.30 16.04
N PRO A 216 -19.72 -13.64 16.00
CA PRO A 216 -20.90 -14.41 15.60
C PRO A 216 -21.95 -14.40 16.73
N LEU A 217 -22.85 -13.41 16.73
CA LEU A 217 -23.87 -13.22 17.78
C LEU A 217 -24.81 -14.43 17.97
N GLY A 218 -24.99 -15.25 16.94
CA GLY A 218 -25.76 -16.50 17.02
C GLY A 218 -25.06 -17.61 17.84
N LEU A 219 -23.72 -17.63 17.82
CA LEU A 219 -22.90 -18.58 18.60
C LEU A 219 -22.56 -18.02 19.98
N ILE A 220 -22.19 -16.74 20.04
CA ILE A 220 -21.77 -16.03 21.25
C ILE A 220 -22.95 -15.19 21.72
N THR A 221 -23.92 -15.85 22.36
CA THR A 221 -25.07 -15.18 22.98
C THR A 221 -24.63 -14.31 24.16
N LYS A 222 -25.50 -13.41 24.64
CA LYS A 222 -25.21 -12.57 25.82
C LYS A 222 -24.74 -13.38 27.04
N GLU A 223 -25.30 -14.56 27.27
CA GLU A 223 -24.89 -15.45 28.37
C GLU A 223 -23.48 -16.02 28.19
N ILE A 224 -23.17 -16.51 26.97
CA ILE A 224 -21.85 -17.06 26.64
C ILE A 224 -20.81 -15.93 26.69
N PHE A 225 -21.14 -14.77 26.15
CA PHE A 225 -20.28 -13.59 26.19
C PHE A 225 -19.95 -13.20 27.63
N THR A 226 -20.96 -13.07 28.50
CA THR A 226 -20.78 -12.73 29.93
C THR A 226 -19.81 -13.68 30.62
N LYS A 227 -19.92 -14.98 30.35
CA LYS A 227 -19.01 -16.01 30.89
C LYS A 227 -17.56 -15.81 30.44
N TRP A 228 -17.34 -15.52 29.16
CA TRP A 228 -15.99 -15.26 28.63
C TRP A 228 -15.41 -13.95 29.15
N MET A 229 -16.23 -12.90 29.32
CA MET A 229 -15.79 -11.65 29.94
C MET A 229 -15.30 -11.84 31.37
N GLU A 230 -15.99 -12.67 32.16
CA GLU A 230 -15.53 -13.02 33.52
C GLU A 230 -14.20 -13.79 33.50
N VAL A 231 -14.00 -14.69 32.52
CA VAL A 231 -12.72 -15.38 32.35
C VAL A 231 -11.60 -14.39 32.02
N LEU A 232 -11.81 -13.48 31.08
CA LEU A 232 -10.83 -12.45 30.70
C LEU A 232 -10.48 -11.55 31.89
N ARG A 233 -11.50 -11.10 32.63
CA ARG A 233 -11.34 -10.31 33.85
C ARG A 233 -10.51 -11.07 34.90
N SER A 234 -10.87 -12.32 35.19
CA SER A 234 -10.18 -13.15 36.18
C SER A 234 -8.72 -13.37 35.83
N VAL A 235 -8.39 -13.68 34.56
CA VAL A 235 -7.00 -13.81 34.09
C VAL A 235 -6.22 -12.51 34.30
N MET A 236 -6.85 -11.36 34.08
CA MET A 236 -6.22 -10.06 34.31
C MET A 236 -6.04 -9.75 35.81
N GLU A 237 -6.95 -10.19 36.68
CA GLU A 237 -6.85 -10.03 38.15
C GLU A 237 -5.81 -10.95 38.81
N GLN A 238 -5.52 -12.12 38.23
CA GLN A 238 -4.58 -13.07 38.82
C GLN A 238 -3.15 -12.48 38.94
N PRO A 239 -2.50 -12.56 40.12
CA PRO A 239 -1.14 -12.05 40.26
C PRO A 239 -0.14 -12.94 39.51
N VAL A 240 0.90 -12.32 38.95
CA VAL A 240 2.03 -13.07 38.37
C VAL A 240 2.93 -13.57 39.52
N PRO A 241 3.35 -14.84 39.55
CA PRO A 241 4.14 -15.37 40.66
C PRO A 241 5.49 -14.65 40.85
N GLU A 242 5.86 -14.31 42.09
CA GLU A 242 7.08 -13.53 42.38
C GLU A 242 8.39 -14.18 41.88
N HIS A 243 8.44 -15.51 41.76
CA HIS A 243 9.63 -16.20 41.25
C HIS A 243 9.94 -15.86 39.79
N THR A 244 8.98 -15.34 39.02
CA THR A 244 9.23 -14.89 37.64
C THR A 244 10.13 -13.67 37.57
N LEU A 245 10.27 -12.91 38.66
CA LEU A 245 11.18 -11.75 38.73
C LEU A 245 12.67 -12.17 38.77
N GLN A 246 12.96 -13.45 39.02
CA GLN A 246 14.34 -13.98 39.02
C GLN A 246 14.89 -14.22 37.61
N VAL A 247 14.01 -14.24 36.60
CA VAL A 247 14.39 -14.33 35.18
C VAL A 247 14.86 -12.97 34.71
N ASP A 248 15.81 -12.96 33.78
CA ASP A 248 16.31 -11.74 33.13
C ASP A 248 15.15 -10.96 32.47
N GLU A 249 15.19 -9.65 32.54
CA GLU A 249 14.06 -8.78 32.19
C GLU A 249 13.57 -8.98 30.75
N ASP A 250 14.50 -9.18 29.82
CA ASP A 250 14.25 -9.40 28.40
C ASP A 250 13.53 -10.73 28.14
N GLU A 251 13.77 -11.75 28.97
CA GLU A 251 13.12 -13.07 28.85
C GLU A 251 11.77 -13.14 29.57
N ARG A 252 11.48 -12.19 30.47
CA ARG A 252 10.22 -12.20 31.25
C ARG A 252 8.98 -12.11 30.36
N MET A 253 9.05 -11.38 29.26
CA MET A 253 7.90 -11.26 28.33
C MET A 253 7.53 -12.60 27.68
N GLU A 254 8.48 -13.53 27.58
CA GLU A 254 8.27 -14.84 26.99
C GLU A 254 7.59 -15.83 27.93
N LEU A 255 7.47 -15.48 29.22
CA LEU A 255 6.85 -16.33 30.23
C LEU A 255 5.35 -16.57 29.96
N PRO A 256 4.83 -17.77 30.28
CA PRO A 256 3.42 -18.12 30.04
C PRO A 256 2.42 -17.14 30.65
N TRP A 257 2.65 -16.65 31.87
CA TRP A 257 1.76 -15.72 32.57
C TRP A 257 1.57 -14.39 31.83
N TRP A 258 2.68 -13.77 31.38
CA TRP A 258 2.63 -12.53 30.61
C TRP A 258 1.99 -12.74 29.24
N LYS A 259 2.32 -13.84 28.55
CA LYS A 259 1.65 -14.20 27.29
C LYS A 259 0.16 -14.44 27.48
N CYS A 260 -0.27 -15.05 28.58
CA CYS A 260 -1.67 -15.29 28.90
C CYS A 260 -2.42 -13.97 29.14
N LYS A 261 -1.90 -13.10 30.01
CA LYS A 261 -2.44 -11.75 30.26
C LYS A 261 -2.51 -10.92 28.99
N LYS A 262 -1.47 -10.97 28.16
CA LYS A 262 -1.44 -10.30 26.86
C LYS A 262 -2.60 -10.72 25.97
N TRP A 263 -2.88 -12.01 25.83
CA TRP A 263 -4.03 -12.45 25.03
C TRP A 263 -5.37 -12.06 25.67
N ALA A 264 -5.46 -11.99 27.00
CA ALA A 264 -6.66 -11.52 27.66
C ALA A 264 -6.94 -10.04 27.36
N VAL A 265 -5.99 -9.15 27.62
CA VAL A 265 -6.16 -7.71 27.35
C VAL A 265 -6.27 -7.40 25.85
N HIS A 266 -5.56 -8.13 24.98
CA HIS A 266 -5.71 -7.99 23.53
C HIS A 266 -7.15 -8.31 23.08
N THR A 267 -7.77 -9.32 23.69
CA THR A 267 -9.16 -9.69 23.40
C THR A 267 -10.12 -8.60 23.90
N LEU A 268 -9.89 -8.07 25.10
CA LEU A 268 -10.70 -6.98 25.65
C LEU A 268 -10.61 -5.71 24.79
N TYR A 269 -9.40 -5.31 24.38
CA TYR A 269 -9.18 -4.16 23.52
C TYR A 269 -9.88 -4.34 22.17
N ARG A 270 -9.65 -5.46 21.47
CA ARG A 270 -10.28 -5.73 20.17
C ARG A 270 -11.81 -5.79 20.26
N LEU A 271 -12.35 -6.31 21.36
CA LEU A 271 -13.80 -6.33 21.60
C LEU A 271 -14.37 -4.92 21.70
N PHE A 272 -13.68 -4.03 22.42
CA PHE A 272 -14.15 -2.66 22.57
C PHE A 272 -14.01 -1.88 21.26
N GLU A 273 -12.81 -1.85 20.69
CA GLU A 273 -12.47 -1.14 19.44
C GLU A 273 -13.46 -1.48 18.31
N ARG A 274 -13.81 -2.76 18.13
CA ARG A 274 -14.53 -3.23 16.94
C ARG A 274 -16.02 -3.52 17.15
N TYR A 275 -16.45 -3.74 18.39
CA TYR A 275 -17.85 -4.13 18.70
C TYR A 275 -18.43 -3.41 19.92
N GLY A 276 -17.63 -2.68 20.70
CA GLY A 276 -18.06 -2.10 21.97
C GLY A 276 -18.36 -0.60 21.92
N SER A 277 -18.04 0.07 20.82
CA SER A 277 -18.34 1.49 20.59
C SER A 277 -19.68 1.64 19.85
N PRO A 278 -20.77 2.12 20.47
CA PRO A 278 -22.08 2.22 19.79
C PRO A 278 -22.07 3.10 18.53
N VAL A 279 -21.09 4.00 18.42
CA VAL A 279 -20.96 5.00 17.36
C VAL A 279 -20.16 4.47 16.17
N ASN A 280 -19.16 3.61 16.42
CA ASN A 280 -18.18 3.17 15.41
C ASN A 280 -18.42 1.73 14.92
N VAL A 281 -19.55 1.12 15.29
CA VAL A 281 -19.87 -0.27 14.95
C VAL A 281 -20.88 -0.36 13.83
N ARG A 282 -20.84 -1.45 13.07
CA ARG A 282 -21.88 -1.80 12.10
C ARG A 282 -23.24 -1.91 12.80
N ASP A 283 -24.31 -1.59 12.07
CA ASP A 283 -25.71 -1.60 12.56
C ASP A 283 -26.08 -2.87 13.34
N GLU A 284 -25.56 -4.03 12.92
CA GLU A 284 -25.83 -5.32 13.56
C GLU A 284 -25.29 -5.42 15.01
N TYR A 285 -24.28 -4.62 15.38
CA TYR A 285 -23.65 -4.65 16.70
C TYR A 285 -24.05 -3.49 17.61
N VAL A 286 -24.80 -2.49 17.15
CA VAL A 286 -25.13 -1.29 17.96
C VAL A 286 -25.77 -1.66 19.31
N GLN A 287 -26.78 -2.55 19.30
CA GLN A 287 -27.43 -3.01 20.54
C GLN A 287 -26.49 -3.80 21.46
N PHE A 288 -25.51 -4.49 20.88
CA PHE A 288 -24.49 -5.20 21.63
C PHE A 288 -23.50 -4.21 22.25
N ALA A 289 -23.07 -3.19 21.51
CA ALA A 289 -22.15 -2.16 21.97
C ALA A 289 -22.70 -1.37 23.16
N GLU A 290 -23.97 -0.93 23.09
CA GLU A 290 -24.63 -0.25 24.21
C GLU A 290 -24.67 -1.12 25.48
N TRP A 291 -24.99 -2.41 25.31
CA TRP A 291 -24.99 -3.38 26.40
C TRP A 291 -23.58 -3.62 26.96
N TYR A 292 -22.57 -3.73 26.08
CA TYR A 292 -21.17 -3.93 26.44
C TYR A 292 -20.67 -2.77 27.31
N LEU A 293 -20.86 -1.54 26.81
CA LEU A 293 -20.40 -0.30 27.44
C LEU A 293 -21.00 -0.11 28.85
N THR A 294 -22.29 -0.44 29.00
CA THR A 294 -23.00 -0.27 30.28
C THR A 294 -22.76 -1.39 31.29
N THR A 295 -22.45 -2.60 30.83
CA THR A 295 -22.39 -3.79 31.70
C THR A 295 -20.96 -4.14 32.12
N PHE A 296 -19.99 -4.08 31.20
CA PHE A 296 -18.65 -4.65 31.45
C PHE A 296 -17.56 -3.60 31.66
N THR A 297 -17.68 -2.42 31.03
CA THR A 297 -16.59 -1.42 31.02
C THR A 297 -16.13 -1.03 32.41
N GLY A 298 -17.02 -0.86 33.38
CA GLY A 298 -16.64 -0.52 34.75
C GLY A 298 -15.80 -1.60 35.45
N GLY A 299 -16.18 -2.87 35.32
CA GLY A 299 -15.42 -3.99 35.91
C GLY A 299 -14.07 -4.20 35.23
N ILE A 300 -14.00 -4.01 33.91
CA ILE A 300 -12.75 -4.11 33.14
C ILE A 300 -11.80 -2.98 33.52
N LEU A 301 -12.30 -1.74 33.56
CA LEU A 301 -11.51 -0.57 33.94
C LEU A 301 -10.89 -0.73 35.33
N GLU A 302 -11.64 -1.26 36.31
CA GLU A 302 -11.10 -1.52 37.65
C GLU A 302 -9.84 -2.41 37.61
N VAL A 303 -9.86 -3.47 36.80
CA VAL A 303 -8.73 -4.40 36.68
C VAL A 303 -7.57 -3.77 35.93
N LEU A 304 -7.85 -3.07 34.83
CA LEU A 304 -6.84 -2.40 34.02
C LEU A 304 -6.15 -1.26 34.79
N LEU A 305 -6.88 -0.52 35.61
CA LEU A 305 -6.31 0.50 36.51
C LEU A 305 -5.39 -0.13 37.56
N ARG A 306 -5.66 -1.34 38.04
CA ARG A 306 -4.72 -2.07 38.93
C ARG A 306 -3.43 -2.45 38.21
N VAL A 307 -3.48 -2.79 36.92
CA VAL A 307 -2.27 -3.04 36.12
C VAL A 307 -1.43 -1.77 35.98
N LEU A 308 -2.07 -0.62 35.73
CA LEU A 308 -1.38 0.67 35.72
C LEU A 308 -0.80 1.02 37.09
N ASP A 309 -1.51 0.70 38.18
CA ASP A 309 -1.00 0.89 39.54
C ASP A 309 0.21 -0.01 39.85
N GLN A 310 0.26 -1.23 39.33
CA GLN A 310 1.45 -2.10 39.43
C GLN A 310 2.66 -1.43 38.78
N TYR A 311 2.49 -0.92 37.54
CA TYR A 311 3.54 -0.18 36.85
C TYR A 311 3.99 1.06 37.65
N ARG A 312 3.03 1.84 38.16
CA ARG A 312 3.30 3.01 39.02
C ARG A 312 4.14 2.66 40.24
N ASN A 313 3.87 1.51 40.88
CA ASN A 313 4.59 1.02 42.03
C ASN A 313 5.90 0.28 41.69
N LYS A 314 6.39 0.39 40.44
CA LYS A 314 7.61 -0.26 39.94
C LYS A 314 7.58 -1.79 40.02
N ILE A 315 6.39 -2.37 39.96
CA ILE A 315 6.20 -3.81 39.75
C ILE A 315 6.24 -4.05 38.24
N TYR A 316 7.07 -5.00 37.80
CA TYR A 316 7.23 -5.31 36.38
C TYR A 316 5.89 -5.64 35.72
N VAL A 317 5.62 -5.00 34.58
CA VAL A 317 4.51 -5.29 33.68
C VAL A 317 5.08 -5.47 32.28
N SER A 318 4.74 -6.56 31.60
CA SER A 318 5.20 -6.77 30.22
C SER A 318 4.78 -5.61 29.32
N PRO A 319 5.68 -5.05 28.49
CA PRO A 319 5.40 -3.90 27.62
C PRO A 319 4.11 -4.05 26.82
N ARG A 320 3.88 -5.23 26.21
CA ARG A 320 2.66 -5.46 25.40
C ARG A 320 1.37 -5.44 26.22
N VAL A 321 1.41 -5.87 27.49
CA VAL A 321 0.24 -5.79 28.37
C VAL A 321 -0.02 -4.33 28.76
N LEU A 322 1.03 -3.57 29.05
CA LEU A 322 0.93 -2.16 29.39
C LEU A 322 0.40 -1.35 28.20
N GLN A 323 0.96 -1.55 27.00
CA GLN A 323 0.53 -0.92 25.77
C GLN A 323 -0.96 -1.15 25.49
N GLN A 324 -1.43 -2.40 25.51
CA GLN A 324 -2.84 -2.72 25.25
C GLN A 324 -3.78 -2.22 26.35
N THR A 325 -3.29 -2.13 27.59
CA THR A 325 -4.03 -1.53 28.71
C THR A 325 -4.26 -0.04 28.45
N ILE A 326 -3.21 0.68 28.01
CA ILE A 326 -3.27 2.10 27.66
C ILE A 326 -4.21 2.31 26.46
N SER A 327 -4.10 1.48 25.40
CA SER A 327 -5.00 1.56 24.25
C SER A 327 -6.47 1.29 24.60
N TYR A 328 -6.77 0.39 25.54
CA TYR A 328 -8.14 0.20 26.03
C TYR A 328 -8.67 1.46 26.74
N ILE A 329 -7.82 2.11 27.54
CA ILE A 329 -8.18 3.35 28.24
C ILE A 329 -8.40 4.48 27.23
N ASP A 330 -7.62 4.53 26.15
CA ASP A 330 -7.80 5.49 25.06
C ASP A 330 -9.19 5.36 24.42
N GLN A 331 -9.64 4.14 24.11
CA GLN A 331 -11.01 3.89 23.64
C GLN A 331 -12.08 4.31 24.67
N CYS A 332 -11.79 4.21 25.97
CA CYS A 332 -12.69 4.68 27.02
C CYS A 332 -12.86 6.21 27.03
N ILE A 333 -11.91 6.98 26.50
CA ILE A 333 -11.98 8.45 26.49
C ILE A 333 -13.09 8.96 25.58
N SER A 334 -13.40 8.27 24.48
CA SER A 334 -14.41 8.74 23.50
C SER A 334 -15.85 8.66 24.02
N HIS A 335 -16.14 7.85 25.03
CA HIS A 335 -17.52 7.62 25.51
C HIS A 335 -17.78 8.26 26.89
N ALA A 336 -18.90 8.99 27.01
CA ALA A 336 -19.33 9.68 28.22
C ALA A 336 -19.55 8.71 29.40
N HIS A 337 -20.07 7.51 29.16
CA HIS A 337 -20.23 6.50 30.22
C HIS A 337 -18.88 6.15 30.86
N SER A 338 -17.92 5.68 30.06
CA SER A 338 -16.61 5.26 30.56
C SER A 338 -15.80 6.44 31.09
N TRP A 339 -15.94 7.62 30.48
CA TRP A 339 -15.31 8.83 30.98
C TRP A 339 -15.74 9.19 32.41
N LYS A 340 -17.01 9.02 32.77
CA LYS A 340 -17.47 9.26 34.16
C LYS A 340 -16.74 8.40 35.18
N LEU A 341 -16.31 7.19 34.78
CA LEU A 341 -15.53 6.29 35.63
C LEU A 341 -14.04 6.64 35.62
N LEU A 342 -13.50 7.09 34.48
CA LEU A 342 -12.08 7.36 34.28
C LEU A 342 -11.64 8.75 34.79
N LYS A 343 -12.50 9.76 34.66
CA LYS A 343 -12.24 11.17 35.01
C LYS A 343 -11.50 11.39 36.34
N PRO A 344 -11.90 10.79 37.49
CA PRO A 344 -11.22 11.02 38.76
C PRO A 344 -9.78 10.48 38.82
N HIS A 345 -9.42 9.57 37.91
CA HIS A 345 -8.12 8.91 37.86
C HIS A 345 -7.23 9.43 36.73
N MET A 346 -7.81 10.08 35.71
CA MET A 346 -7.11 10.41 34.47
C MET A 346 -5.87 11.28 34.68
N PHE A 347 -5.95 12.35 35.49
CA PHE A 347 -4.77 13.19 35.75
C PHE A 347 -3.66 12.42 36.48
N ALA A 348 -4.00 11.49 37.38
CA ALA A 348 -3.01 10.62 38.02
C ALA A 348 -2.37 9.65 37.01
N ILE A 349 -3.13 9.15 36.03
CA ILE A 349 -2.58 8.34 34.94
C ILE A 349 -1.60 9.16 34.10
N ILE A 350 -1.96 10.39 33.72
CA ILE A 350 -1.07 11.29 32.97
C ILE A 350 0.24 11.51 33.76
N LYS A 351 0.14 11.87 35.04
CA LYS A 351 1.28 12.21 35.88
C LYS A 351 2.15 11.02 36.27
N ASP A 352 1.55 9.91 36.70
CA ASP A 352 2.26 8.80 37.34
C ASP A 352 2.54 7.62 36.40
N VAL A 353 1.92 7.59 35.20
CA VAL A 353 2.09 6.52 34.20
C VAL A 353 2.60 7.06 32.87
N LEU A 354 1.89 7.99 32.24
CA LEU A 354 2.27 8.46 30.89
C LEU A 354 3.55 9.30 30.93
N PHE A 355 3.65 10.24 31.86
CA PHE A 355 4.84 11.09 31.98
C PHE A 355 6.14 10.30 32.22
N PRO A 356 6.19 9.30 33.14
CA PRO A 356 7.35 8.41 33.25
C PRO A 356 7.64 7.56 32.01
N LEU A 357 6.61 7.08 31.29
CA LEU A 357 6.80 6.32 30.05
C LEU A 357 7.40 7.17 28.93
N MET A 358 7.02 8.44 28.87
CA MET A 358 7.51 9.39 27.87
C MET A 358 8.86 10.01 28.24
N SER A 359 9.38 9.75 29.43
CA SER A 359 10.69 10.22 29.89
C SER A 359 11.79 9.24 29.50
N TYR A 360 12.99 9.75 29.17
CA TYR A 360 14.18 8.94 28.93
C TYR A 360 14.42 7.88 30.02
N SER A 361 14.42 6.61 29.61
CA SER A 361 14.47 5.46 30.51
C SER A 361 15.91 4.96 30.75
N GLU A 362 16.06 4.01 31.67
CA GLU A 362 17.35 3.34 31.89
C GLU A 362 17.73 2.41 30.74
N ALA A 363 16.74 1.78 30.10
CA ALA A 363 16.95 0.95 28.93
C ALA A 363 17.40 1.80 27.72
N ASP A 364 16.83 3.00 27.55
CA ASP A 364 17.29 3.95 26.54
C ASP A 364 18.75 4.36 26.78
N GLU A 365 19.13 4.61 28.05
CA GLU A 365 20.50 4.96 28.40
C GLU A 365 21.50 3.84 28.09
N GLU A 366 21.15 2.60 28.44
CA GLU A 366 21.99 1.45 28.14
C GLU A 366 22.20 1.31 26.63
N LEU A 367 21.11 1.31 25.86
CA LEU A 367 21.17 1.14 24.41
C LEU A 367 21.90 2.30 23.73
N TRP A 368 21.66 3.54 24.17
CA TRP A 368 22.34 4.74 23.65
C TRP A 368 23.86 4.65 23.76
N PHE A 369 24.39 4.05 24.83
CA PHE A 369 25.83 3.93 25.02
C PHE A 369 26.42 2.60 24.53
N SER A 370 25.65 1.51 24.54
CA SER A 370 26.12 0.20 24.09
C SER A 370 26.09 0.05 22.57
N ASP A 371 24.99 0.50 21.95
CA ASP A 371 24.76 0.39 20.50
C ASP A 371 23.85 1.54 19.99
N PRO A 372 24.44 2.72 19.68
CA PRO A 372 23.69 3.86 19.16
C PRO A 372 22.97 3.57 17.82
N HIS A 373 23.46 2.60 17.03
CA HIS A 373 22.82 2.25 15.75
C HIS A 373 21.52 1.51 16.00
N GLU A 374 21.51 0.55 16.92
CA GLU A 374 20.27 -0.14 17.33
C GLU A 374 19.30 0.81 18.04
N TYR A 375 19.78 1.79 18.83
CA TYR A 375 18.93 2.83 19.41
C TYR A 375 18.16 3.61 18.32
N ILE A 376 18.86 4.03 17.27
CA ILE A 376 18.24 4.73 16.13
C ILE A 376 17.27 3.79 15.42
N ARG A 377 17.67 2.55 15.15
CA ARG A 377 16.84 1.58 14.45
C ARG A 377 15.51 1.35 15.17
N ILE A 378 15.53 1.04 16.47
CA ILE A 378 14.31 0.81 17.27
C ILE A 378 13.44 2.07 17.32
N LYS A 379 14.05 3.26 17.44
CA LYS A 379 13.30 4.52 17.56
C LYS A 379 12.59 4.93 16.27
N PHE A 380 13.11 4.55 15.11
CA PHE A 380 12.56 4.90 13.79
C PHE A 380 11.91 3.69 13.08
N ASP A 381 11.74 2.57 13.77
CA ASP A 381 11.04 1.41 13.25
C ASP A 381 9.53 1.57 13.41
N ILE A 382 8.84 1.68 12.27
CA ILE A 382 7.38 1.81 12.17
C ILE A 382 6.67 0.60 12.83
N PHE A 383 7.28 -0.58 12.82
CA PHE A 383 6.68 -1.78 13.41
C PHE A 383 6.74 -1.78 14.93
N GLU A 384 7.80 -1.22 15.52
CA GLU A 384 7.94 -1.06 16.98
C GLU A 384 6.89 -0.09 17.54
N ASP A 385 6.50 0.94 16.79
CA ASP A 385 5.46 1.89 17.20
C ASP A 385 4.10 1.21 17.50
N PHE A 386 3.73 0.17 16.76
CA PHE A 386 2.47 -0.57 17.00
C PHE A 386 2.46 -1.38 18.30
N VAL A 387 3.63 -1.63 18.89
CA VAL A 387 3.79 -2.44 20.10
C VAL A 387 4.35 -1.65 21.28
N SER A 388 4.81 -0.43 21.04
CA SER A 388 5.40 0.47 22.02
C SER A 388 4.39 1.02 23.03
N PRO A 389 4.66 0.88 24.34
CA PRO A 389 3.90 1.58 25.39
C PRO A 389 4.03 3.11 25.31
N VAL A 390 5.12 3.63 24.75
CA VAL A 390 5.37 5.07 24.62
C VAL A 390 4.42 5.67 23.58
N THR A 391 4.31 5.03 22.41
CA THR A 391 3.41 5.46 21.33
C THR A 391 1.95 5.38 21.78
N ALA A 392 1.54 4.32 22.48
CA ALA A 392 0.21 4.26 23.09
C ALA A 392 -0.02 5.36 24.15
N ALA A 393 1.01 5.73 24.91
CA ALA A 393 0.91 6.82 25.88
C ALA A 393 0.76 8.19 25.19
N GLN A 394 1.45 8.42 24.07
CA GLN A 394 1.28 9.60 23.24
C GLN A 394 -0.15 9.70 22.69
N THR A 395 -0.67 8.62 22.09
CA THR A 395 -2.04 8.58 21.57
C THR A 395 -3.06 8.88 22.66
N LEU A 396 -2.94 8.22 23.83
CA LEU A 396 -3.83 8.46 24.96
C LEU A 396 -3.77 9.91 25.45
N LEU A 397 -2.57 10.50 25.49
CA LEU A 397 -2.36 11.89 25.88
C LEU A 397 -3.05 12.85 24.92
N ILE A 398 -2.87 12.65 23.60
CA ILE A 398 -3.51 13.44 22.54
C ILE A 398 -5.03 13.33 22.67
N SER A 399 -5.58 12.11 22.67
CA SER A 399 -7.02 11.87 22.79
C SER A 399 -7.61 12.52 24.03
N CYS A 400 -6.93 12.41 25.18
CA CYS A 400 -7.37 13.02 26.43
C CYS A 400 -7.40 14.55 26.36
N CYS A 401 -6.32 15.17 25.89
CA CYS A 401 -6.19 16.62 25.81
C CYS A 401 -7.04 17.25 24.70
N LYS A 402 -7.34 16.50 23.62
CA LYS A 402 -8.22 16.92 22.52
C LYS A 402 -9.69 16.83 22.94
N LYS A 403 -10.14 15.67 23.41
CA LYS A 403 -11.56 15.35 23.60
C LYS A 403 -12.12 15.82 24.94
N ARG A 404 -11.31 15.95 25.99
CA ARG A 404 -11.81 16.19 27.36
C ARG A 404 -11.35 17.54 27.93
N LYS A 405 -12.33 18.28 28.47
CA LYS A 405 -12.14 19.59 29.11
C LYS A 405 -11.17 19.51 30.30
N ASP A 406 -10.50 20.62 30.57
CA ASP A 406 -9.53 20.85 31.67
C ASP A 406 -8.22 20.02 31.60
N MET A 407 -8.22 18.87 30.93
CA MET A 407 -7.05 17.96 30.88
C MET A 407 -5.82 18.60 30.22
N LEU A 408 -6.00 19.40 29.17
CA LEU A 408 -4.89 20.14 28.55
C LEU A 408 -4.25 21.14 29.53
N GLU A 409 -5.07 21.90 30.26
CA GLU A 409 -4.57 22.93 31.19
C GLU A 409 -3.81 22.30 32.36
N GLU A 410 -4.35 21.23 32.94
CA GLU A 410 -3.68 20.49 34.03
C GLU A 410 -2.37 19.85 33.56
N THR A 411 -2.37 19.27 32.35
CA THR A 411 -1.17 18.67 31.75
C THR A 411 -0.09 19.70 31.48
N MET A 412 -0.45 20.83 30.87
CA MET A 412 0.49 21.92 30.63
C MET A 412 1.02 22.53 31.94
N HIS A 413 0.19 22.60 32.99
CA HIS A 413 0.65 23.04 34.31
C HIS A 413 1.73 22.10 34.88
N LEU A 414 1.54 20.78 34.76
CA LEU A 414 2.55 19.78 35.14
C LEU A 414 3.85 19.97 34.34
N CYS A 415 3.79 20.05 33.01
CA CYS A 415 4.97 20.26 32.16
C CYS A 415 5.72 21.53 32.55
N MET A 416 5.01 22.66 32.70
CA MET A 416 5.63 23.94 33.07
C MET A 416 6.19 23.92 34.50
N GLN A 417 5.58 23.20 35.44
CA GLN A 417 6.13 23.01 36.78
C GLN A 417 7.47 22.26 36.73
N VAL A 418 7.60 21.25 35.88
CA VAL A 418 8.85 20.50 35.70
C VAL A 418 9.92 21.36 35.03
N LEU A 419 9.58 22.04 33.93
CA LEU A 419 10.52 22.84 33.14
C LEU A 419 11.06 24.06 33.90
N ARG A 420 10.22 24.74 34.70
CA ARG A 420 10.61 25.92 35.49
C ARG A 420 11.35 25.58 36.79
N ASN A 421 11.46 24.30 37.15
CA ASN A 421 12.02 23.96 38.45
C ASN A 421 13.53 24.23 38.51
N GLN A 422 13.92 25.18 39.35
CA GLN A 422 15.31 25.55 39.62
C GLN A 422 15.88 24.88 40.89
N ASN A 423 15.03 24.19 41.68
CA ASN A 423 15.39 23.66 43.00
C ASN A 423 16.00 22.24 42.95
N GLY A 424 16.21 21.68 41.76
CA GLY A 424 16.84 20.36 41.56
C GLY A 424 15.96 19.15 41.93
N GLU A 425 14.66 19.35 42.16
CA GLU A 425 13.69 18.28 42.47
C GLU A 425 13.35 17.42 41.24
N TYR A 426 13.38 18.00 40.04
CA TYR A 426 13.26 17.27 38.77
C TYR A 426 14.62 17.22 38.07
N GLY A 427 15.02 16.02 37.65
CA GLY A 427 16.26 15.78 36.91
C GLY A 427 16.10 15.94 35.40
N PRO A 428 17.20 15.78 34.63
CA PRO A 428 17.17 15.91 33.17
C PRO A 428 16.21 14.93 32.47
N ARG A 429 16.06 13.69 32.97
CA ARG A 429 15.10 12.72 32.43
C ARG A 429 13.64 13.21 32.53
N GLN A 430 13.26 13.86 33.63
CA GLN A 430 11.93 14.43 33.77
C GLN A 430 11.73 15.65 32.87
N LYS A 431 12.78 16.45 32.62
CA LYS A 431 12.72 17.54 31.66
C LYS A 431 12.53 17.02 30.23
N ASP A 432 13.22 15.95 29.87
CA ASP A 432 13.02 15.24 28.60
C ASP A 432 11.55 14.81 28.45
N GLY A 433 10.97 14.13 29.45
CA GLY A 433 9.56 13.74 29.42
C GLY A 433 8.59 14.92 29.30
N ALA A 434 8.89 16.05 29.94
CA ALA A 434 8.05 17.24 29.85
C ALA A 434 8.08 17.86 28.45
N LEU A 435 9.27 17.93 27.84
CA LEU A 435 9.46 18.38 26.46
C LEU A 435 8.80 17.42 25.47
N HIS A 436 8.89 16.12 25.72
CA HIS A 436 8.24 15.08 24.93
C HIS A 436 6.72 15.27 24.91
N MET A 437 6.09 15.39 26.09
CA MET A 437 4.65 15.65 26.19
C MET A 437 4.22 16.95 25.49
N VAL A 438 5.00 18.02 25.62
CA VAL A 438 4.70 19.30 24.96
C VAL A 438 4.79 19.17 23.44
N GLY A 439 5.80 18.50 22.91
CA GLY A 439 5.92 18.22 21.47
C GLY A 439 4.79 17.34 20.94
N THR A 440 4.40 16.30 21.67
CA THR A 440 3.27 15.43 21.32
C THR A 440 1.93 16.17 21.25
N LEU A 441 1.78 17.26 22.00
CA LEU A 441 0.55 18.07 22.05
C LEU A 441 0.53 19.23 21.06
N VAL A 442 1.52 19.34 20.16
CA VAL A 442 1.71 20.51 19.29
C VAL A 442 0.46 20.89 18.50
N ASP A 443 -0.19 19.93 17.84
CA ASP A 443 -1.38 20.18 17.00
C ASP A 443 -2.55 20.76 17.80
N ILE A 444 -2.70 20.35 19.06
CA ILE A 444 -3.74 20.84 19.96
C ILE A 444 -3.38 22.24 20.48
N LEU A 445 -2.10 22.48 20.78
CA LEU A 445 -1.61 23.75 21.30
C LEU A 445 -1.70 24.86 20.26
N ILE A 446 -1.42 24.57 18.99
CA ILE A 446 -1.47 25.54 17.89
C ILE A 446 -2.88 26.09 17.69
N LYS A 447 -3.90 25.21 17.73
CA LYS A 447 -5.31 25.59 17.56
C LYS A 447 -5.80 26.55 18.65
N LYS A 448 -5.18 26.55 19.82
CA LYS A 448 -5.56 27.42 20.95
C LYS A 448 -4.71 28.68 20.99
N LYS A 449 -5.31 29.82 20.67
CA LYS A 449 -4.66 31.15 20.61
C LYS A 449 -3.74 31.47 21.79
N PHE A 450 -4.15 31.20 23.03
CA PHE A 450 -3.33 31.46 24.22
C PHE A 450 -2.00 30.68 24.19
N TYR A 451 -2.04 29.39 23.86
CA TYR A 451 -0.83 28.56 23.81
C TYR A 451 0.03 28.91 22.60
N ASN A 452 -0.58 29.14 21.44
CA ASN A 452 0.10 29.62 20.23
C ASN A 452 0.90 30.92 20.50
N GLU A 453 0.38 31.81 21.35
CA GLU A 453 1.10 33.03 21.75
C GLU A 453 2.37 32.79 22.58
N GLU A 454 2.44 31.69 23.33
CA GLU A 454 3.51 31.36 24.28
C GLU A 454 4.56 30.39 23.73
N ILE A 455 4.45 29.97 22.46
CA ILE A 455 5.38 29.00 21.84
C ILE A 455 6.80 29.57 21.71
N ASP A 456 6.97 30.76 21.10
CA ASP A 456 8.30 31.40 20.96
C ASP A 456 9.01 31.56 22.33
N PRO A 457 8.36 32.07 23.40
CA PRO A 457 8.91 32.07 24.75
C PRO A 457 9.31 30.69 25.26
N LEU A 458 8.46 29.68 25.09
CA LEU A 458 8.72 28.31 25.54
C LEU A 458 9.97 27.73 24.86
N LEU A 459 10.09 27.88 23.54
CA LEU A 459 11.25 27.41 22.78
C LEU A 459 12.51 28.15 23.22
N SER A 460 12.42 29.47 23.41
CA SER A 460 13.57 30.29 23.81
C SER A 460 14.04 30.01 25.25
N GLU A 461 13.12 29.76 26.18
CA GLU A 461 13.45 29.58 27.61
C GLU A 461 13.88 28.14 27.92
N PHE A 462 13.24 27.14 27.29
CA PHE A 462 13.40 25.73 27.70
C PHE A 462 14.04 24.82 26.65
N VAL A 463 13.97 25.13 25.36
CA VAL A 463 14.48 24.26 24.28
C VAL A 463 15.87 24.70 23.83
N ILE A 464 16.06 25.99 23.54
CA ILE A 464 17.35 26.54 23.07
C ILE A 464 18.52 26.26 24.03
N PRO A 465 18.37 26.42 25.36
CA PRO A 465 19.47 26.13 26.28
C PRO A 465 19.94 24.67 26.25
N GLU A 466 19.04 23.72 25.95
CA GLU A 466 19.34 22.29 25.98
C GLU A 466 20.29 21.86 24.84
N PHE A 467 20.42 22.64 23.75
CA PHE A 467 21.45 22.44 22.73
C PHE A 467 22.89 22.49 23.27
N HIS A 468 23.09 23.12 24.42
CA HIS A 468 24.39 23.23 25.09
C HIS A 468 24.54 22.22 26.25
N SER A 469 23.57 21.32 26.42
CA SER A 469 23.61 20.27 27.43
C SER A 469 24.76 19.29 27.18
N GLN A 470 25.38 18.81 28.25
CA GLN A 470 26.40 17.76 28.16
C GLN A 470 25.79 16.38 27.83
N LEU A 471 24.48 16.24 27.96
CA LEU A 471 23.75 14.99 27.75
C LEU A 471 23.21 14.93 26.31
N GLY A 472 23.63 13.92 25.55
CA GLY A 472 23.22 13.73 24.15
C GLY A 472 21.72 13.65 23.95
N TYR A 473 21.03 12.84 24.75
CA TYR A 473 19.57 12.66 24.63
C TYR A 473 18.79 13.97 24.84
N MET A 474 19.29 14.92 25.65
CA MET A 474 18.67 16.24 25.79
C MET A 474 18.84 17.10 24.54
N ARG A 475 20.02 17.04 23.89
CA ARG A 475 20.27 17.72 22.61
C ARG A 475 19.41 17.13 21.49
N ALA A 476 19.29 15.80 21.45
CA ALA A 476 18.40 15.09 20.55
C ALA A 476 16.92 15.48 20.78
N ARG A 477 16.47 15.51 22.04
CA ARG A 477 15.11 15.97 22.38
C ARG A 477 14.86 17.42 21.96
N ALA A 478 15.84 18.29 22.11
CA ALA A 478 15.72 19.67 21.64
C ALA A 478 15.52 19.75 20.12
N CYS A 479 16.25 18.94 19.35
CA CYS A 479 16.04 18.80 17.89
C CYS A 479 14.64 18.26 17.58
N TRP A 480 14.22 17.19 18.27
CA TRP A 480 12.90 16.59 18.10
C TRP A 480 11.76 17.59 18.39
N VAL A 481 11.84 18.37 19.47
CA VAL A 481 10.83 19.42 19.75
C VAL A 481 10.80 20.47 18.63
N LEU A 482 11.95 20.89 18.11
CA LEU A 482 11.98 21.83 16.98
C LEU A 482 11.39 21.24 15.70
N HIS A 483 11.58 19.94 15.47
CA HIS A 483 10.88 19.18 14.44
C HIS A 483 9.35 19.33 14.61
N CYS A 484 8.82 19.11 15.83
CA CYS A 484 7.36 19.13 16.08
C CYS A 484 6.78 20.53 15.85
N PHE A 485 7.49 21.56 16.30
CA PHE A 485 7.04 22.95 16.22
C PHE A 485 7.41 23.65 14.89
N SER A 486 8.02 22.93 13.94
CA SER A 486 8.52 23.52 12.68
C SER A 486 7.42 24.12 11.79
N SER A 487 6.21 23.53 11.81
CA SER A 487 5.01 24.00 11.10
C SER A 487 4.55 25.39 11.54
N ILE A 488 4.95 25.84 12.73
CA ILE A 488 4.50 27.10 13.31
C ILE A 488 5.37 28.25 12.82
N ARG A 489 4.73 29.28 12.26
CA ARG A 489 5.40 30.54 11.88
C ARG A 489 5.99 31.23 13.12
N PHE A 490 7.30 31.11 13.29
CA PHE A 490 8.08 31.81 14.32
C PHE A 490 7.84 33.33 14.24
N LYS A 491 7.44 33.94 15.36
CA LYS A 491 7.16 35.39 15.40
C LYS A 491 8.46 36.19 15.40
N SER A 492 9.48 35.68 16.09
CA SER A 492 10.82 36.27 16.13
C SER A 492 11.72 35.69 15.04
N GLU A 493 12.12 36.53 14.08
CA GLU A 493 13.09 36.14 13.05
C GLU A 493 14.47 35.81 13.64
N MET A 494 14.86 36.50 14.72
CA MET A 494 16.11 36.22 15.43
C MET A 494 16.08 34.83 16.08
N LEU A 495 14.91 34.39 16.56
CA LEU A 495 14.72 33.06 17.13
C LEU A 495 14.89 32.00 16.04
N LEU A 496 14.24 32.19 14.88
CA LEU A 496 14.37 31.29 13.75
C LEU A 496 15.83 31.14 13.27
N VAL A 497 16.57 32.26 13.16
CA VAL A 497 17.99 32.24 12.79
C VAL A 497 18.80 31.42 13.79
N GLU A 498 18.56 31.61 15.08
CA GLU A 498 19.26 30.88 16.14
C GLU A 498 18.90 29.39 16.14
N VAL A 499 17.61 29.05 15.97
CA VAL A 499 17.13 27.66 15.84
C VAL A 499 17.81 26.94 14.68
N VAL A 500 17.85 27.55 13.49
CA VAL A 500 18.52 26.97 12.31
C VAL A 500 20.01 26.81 12.59
N ARG A 501 20.67 27.83 13.15
CA ARG A 501 22.09 27.79 13.46
C ARG A 501 22.44 26.66 14.43
N LEU A 502 21.64 26.47 15.49
CA LEU A 502 21.86 25.43 16.49
C LEU A 502 21.58 24.04 15.93
N THR A 503 20.52 23.86 15.17
CA THR A 503 20.15 22.58 14.56
C THR A 503 21.21 22.13 13.54
N VAL A 504 21.66 23.04 12.66
CA VAL A 504 22.74 22.74 11.71
C VAL A 504 24.07 22.47 12.42
N ASN A 505 24.37 23.20 13.50
CA ASN A 505 25.56 22.92 14.29
C ASN A 505 25.50 21.55 14.98
N ALA A 506 24.35 21.15 15.52
CA ALA A 506 24.15 19.82 16.10
C ALA A 506 24.35 18.73 15.04
N PHE A 507 23.80 18.93 13.84
CA PHE A 507 23.98 17.97 12.75
C PHE A 507 25.46 17.82 12.31
N LEU A 508 26.16 18.94 12.09
CA LEU A 508 27.52 18.92 11.54
C LEU A 508 28.61 18.57 12.56
N ASN A 509 28.45 19.00 13.82
CA ASN A 509 29.55 19.03 14.79
C ASN A 509 29.32 18.17 16.05
N ASP A 510 28.12 17.60 16.26
CA ASP A 510 27.89 16.72 17.41
C ASP A 510 28.66 15.40 17.26
N THR A 511 29.05 14.80 18.37
CA THR A 511 29.77 13.52 18.39
C THR A 511 28.84 12.31 18.49
N GLU A 512 27.60 12.52 18.95
CA GLU A 512 26.64 11.45 19.20
C GLU A 512 25.71 11.28 18.00
N LEU A 513 25.74 10.10 17.39
CA LEU A 513 25.00 9.78 16.17
C LEU A 513 23.47 10.02 16.29
N PRO A 514 22.79 9.64 17.39
CA PRO A 514 21.35 9.88 17.49
C PRO A 514 20.98 11.37 17.49
N VAL A 515 21.87 12.25 17.97
CA VAL A 515 21.66 13.71 17.90
C VAL A 515 21.72 14.19 16.45
N LYS A 516 22.66 13.67 15.66
CA LYS A 516 22.76 14.01 14.23
C LYS A 516 21.50 13.59 13.47
N VAL A 517 21.00 12.38 13.71
CA VAL A 517 19.79 11.87 13.06
C VAL A 517 18.58 12.77 13.36
N GLU A 518 18.33 13.11 14.62
CA GLU A 518 17.25 14.02 14.99
C GLU A 518 17.42 15.43 14.42
N ALA A 519 18.66 15.94 14.40
CA ALA A 519 18.95 17.23 13.81
C ALA A 519 18.70 17.26 12.29
N ALA A 520 19.02 16.17 11.57
CA ALA A 520 18.75 16.05 10.14
C ALA A 520 17.25 16.12 9.82
N ILE A 521 16.44 15.38 10.58
CA ILE A 521 14.97 15.38 10.44
C ILE A 521 14.41 16.76 10.79
N ALA A 522 14.91 17.40 11.86
CA ALA A 522 14.52 18.76 12.20
C ALA A 522 14.85 19.77 11.09
N ILE A 523 16.00 19.63 10.41
CA ILE A 523 16.34 20.46 9.24
C ILE A 523 15.33 20.27 8.11
N GLN A 524 14.96 19.03 7.77
CA GLN A 524 13.97 18.74 6.74
C GLN A 524 12.61 19.38 7.05
N MET A 525 12.14 19.24 8.30
CA MET A 525 10.85 19.79 8.72
C MET A 525 10.86 21.33 8.71
N LEU A 526 11.95 21.96 9.15
CA LEU A 526 12.14 23.41 9.07
C LEU A 526 12.19 23.91 7.63
N LEU A 527 12.86 23.19 6.72
CA LEU A 527 12.91 23.55 5.29
C LEU A 527 11.55 23.46 4.61
N THR A 528 10.76 22.46 4.98
CA THR A 528 9.42 22.23 4.41
C THR A 528 8.44 23.30 4.89
N SER A 529 8.49 23.65 6.17
CA SER A 529 7.50 24.55 6.79
C SER A 529 7.87 26.04 6.73
N GLN A 530 9.14 26.39 6.54
CA GLN A 530 9.62 27.79 6.68
C GLN A 530 10.50 28.24 5.52
N ASN A 531 9.93 28.96 4.55
CA ASN A 531 10.65 29.49 3.38
C ASN A 531 11.87 30.38 3.71
N LYS A 532 11.86 31.08 4.86
CA LYS A 532 13.00 31.91 5.29
C LYS A 532 14.24 31.08 5.60
N VAL A 533 14.08 29.82 5.98
CA VAL A 533 15.19 28.90 6.30
C VAL A 533 16.03 28.59 5.08
N HIS A 534 15.42 28.65 3.87
CA HIS A 534 16.12 28.33 2.63
C HIS A 534 17.40 29.15 2.47
N LYS A 535 17.32 30.47 2.68
CA LYS A 535 18.46 31.40 2.61
C LYS A 535 19.47 31.23 3.76
N LEU A 536 19.02 30.74 4.92
CA LEU A 536 19.89 30.58 6.09
C LEU A 536 20.79 29.34 5.97
N LEU A 537 20.27 28.27 5.37
CA LEU A 537 20.99 27.02 5.16
C LEU A 537 21.87 27.05 3.90
N GLU A 538 21.54 27.87 2.89
CA GLU A 538 22.25 27.98 1.61
C GLU A 538 23.80 28.01 1.74
N PRO A 539 24.42 28.77 2.66
CA PRO A 539 25.89 28.83 2.76
C PRO A 539 26.52 27.53 3.26
N GLN A 540 25.75 26.66 3.93
CA GLN A 540 26.23 25.44 4.58
C GLN A 540 25.68 24.17 3.90
N VAL A 541 24.82 24.30 2.87
CA VAL A 541 24.12 23.17 2.25
C VAL A 541 25.06 22.08 1.74
N LYS A 542 26.23 22.45 1.21
CA LYS A 542 27.25 21.46 0.76
C LYS A 542 27.78 20.63 1.93
N ALA A 543 28.11 21.27 3.04
CA ALA A 543 28.59 20.58 4.23
C ALA A 543 27.50 19.68 4.83
N VAL A 544 26.26 20.16 4.87
CA VAL A 544 25.10 19.37 5.32
C VAL A 544 24.89 18.16 4.40
N THR A 545 24.95 18.34 3.09
CA THR A 545 24.77 17.25 2.13
C THR A 545 25.87 16.18 2.26
N THR A 546 27.14 16.59 2.38
CA THR A 546 28.24 15.64 2.61
C THR A 546 28.06 14.85 3.90
N GLU A 547 27.63 15.50 4.98
CA GLU A 547 27.40 14.82 6.25
C GLU A 547 26.16 13.92 6.21
N LEU A 548 25.10 14.30 5.50
CA LEU A 548 23.93 13.43 5.28
C LEU A 548 24.34 12.13 4.59
N LEU A 549 25.16 12.19 3.54
CA LEU A 549 25.67 11.00 2.87
C LEU A 549 26.46 10.10 3.84
N ASN A 550 27.31 10.68 4.70
CA ASN A 550 28.03 9.91 5.72
C ASN A 550 27.08 9.21 6.69
N VAL A 551 26.08 9.92 7.21
CA VAL A 551 25.09 9.39 8.16
C VAL A 551 24.23 8.30 7.50
N ILE A 552 23.79 8.48 6.25
CA ILE A 552 23.05 7.45 5.49
C ILE A 552 23.86 6.15 5.43
N ARG A 553 25.15 6.24 5.12
CA ARG A 553 26.03 5.06 5.04
C ARG A 553 26.30 4.39 6.39
N GLU A 554 26.28 5.15 7.48
CA GLU A 554 26.53 4.63 8.83
C GLU A 554 25.27 4.06 9.49
N THR A 555 24.10 4.65 9.22
CA THR A 555 22.83 4.28 9.88
C THR A 555 21.95 3.37 9.05
N GLU A 556 22.11 3.36 7.72
CA GLU A 556 21.20 2.66 6.80
C GLU A 556 19.71 3.02 7.07
N ASN A 557 19.44 4.25 7.50
CA ASN A 557 18.09 4.72 7.87
C ASN A 557 17.43 5.50 6.72
N ASP A 558 16.27 5.01 6.25
CA ASP A 558 15.47 5.61 5.18
C ASP A 558 15.10 7.10 5.43
N ASN A 559 14.78 7.45 6.67
CA ASN A 559 14.38 8.82 7.00
C ASN A 559 15.46 9.86 6.64
N ILE A 560 16.75 9.49 6.73
CA ILE A 560 17.84 10.38 6.36
C ILE A 560 17.98 10.50 4.84
N ALA A 561 17.65 9.45 4.09
CA ALA A 561 17.56 9.52 2.63
C ALA A 561 16.45 10.51 2.21
N ASN A 562 15.30 10.50 2.91
CA ASN A 562 14.20 11.44 2.69
C ASN A 562 14.59 12.90 2.98
N VAL A 563 15.46 13.14 3.97
CA VAL A 563 16.03 14.50 4.21
C VAL A 563 16.79 14.98 2.97
N LEU A 564 17.58 14.11 2.35
CA LEU A 564 18.36 14.42 1.16
C LEU A 564 17.45 14.65 -0.06
N GLN A 565 16.41 13.83 -0.24
CA GLN A 565 15.37 14.03 -1.27
C GLN A 565 14.73 15.41 -1.21
N LYS A 566 14.53 15.97 0.00
CA LYS A 566 13.95 17.32 0.13
C LYS A 566 14.96 18.44 -0.12
N ILE A 567 16.23 18.24 0.25
CA ILE A 567 17.28 19.25 0.10
C ILE A 567 17.70 19.41 -1.36
N VAL A 568 17.81 18.33 -2.13
CA VAL A 568 18.34 18.38 -3.51
C VAL A 568 17.52 19.32 -4.42
N PRO A 569 16.18 19.22 -4.49
CA PRO A 569 15.37 20.13 -5.31
C PRO A 569 15.46 21.60 -4.88
N LEU A 570 15.56 21.85 -3.56
CA LEU A 570 15.61 23.21 -3.01
C LEU A 570 16.93 23.95 -3.32
N TYR A 571 18.03 23.22 -3.51
CA TYR A 571 19.38 23.78 -3.66
C TYR A 571 20.10 23.30 -4.92
N THR A 572 19.33 23.21 -6.02
CA THR A 572 19.80 22.71 -7.32
C THR A 572 21.10 23.38 -7.77
N GLU A 573 21.17 24.72 -7.79
CA GLU A 573 22.35 25.44 -8.28
C GLU A 573 23.61 25.15 -7.44
N GLN A 574 23.46 25.06 -6.12
CA GLN A 574 24.58 24.86 -5.19
C GLN A 574 25.06 23.41 -5.22
N LEU A 575 24.14 22.44 -5.39
CA LEU A 575 24.42 21.00 -5.33
C LEU A 575 24.72 20.37 -6.69
N MET A 576 24.42 21.05 -7.80
CA MET A 576 24.75 20.62 -9.15
C MET A 576 26.20 20.13 -9.33
N PRO A 577 27.24 20.81 -8.79
CA PRO A 577 28.63 20.32 -8.88
C PRO A 577 28.91 19.01 -8.10
N MET A 578 28.03 18.64 -7.16
CA MET A 578 28.13 17.45 -6.31
C MET A 578 27.18 16.33 -6.73
N ALA A 579 26.36 16.53 -7.78
CA ALA A 579 25.34 15.57 -8.20
C ALA A 579 25.90 14.16 -8.46
N TYR A 580 27.07 14.08 -9.11
CA TYR A 580 27.77 12.82 -9.34
C TYR A 580 28.21 12.15 -8.03
N GLU A 581 28.79 12.92 -7.10
CA GLU A 581 29.24 12.41 -5.80
C GLU A 581 28.06 11.87 -4.97
N ILE A 582 26.93 12.60 -4.96
CA ILE A 582 25.69 12.19 -4.30
C ILE A 582 25.21 10.86 -4.89
N THR A 583 25.07 10.79 -6.21
CA THR A 583 24.53 9.61 -6.91
C THR A 583 25.45 8.39 -6.76
N ASP A 584 26.77 8.58 -6.84
CA ASP A 584 27.75 7.49 -6.65
C ASP A 584 27.75 6.96 -5.21
N HIS A 585 27.59 7.85 -4.24
CA HIS A 585 27.46 7.46 -2.84
C HIS A 585 26.20 6.62 -2.61
N LEU A 586 25.03 7.09 -3.11
CA LEU A 586 23.76 6.36 -3.00
C LEU A 586 23.84 5.00 -3.68
N ALA A 587 24.38 4.92 -4.90
CA ALA A 587 24.54 3.67 -5.63
C ALA A 587 25.48 2.68 -4.92
N THR A 588 26.53 3.18 -4.27
CA THR A 588 27.46 2.35 -3.49
C THR A 588 26.82 1.84 -2.20
N THR A 589 26.05 2.68 -1.50
CA THR A 589 25.31 2.27 -0.30
C THR A 589 24.23 1.25 -0.66
N PHE A 590 23.47 1.48 -1.74
CA PHE A 590 22.49 0.51 -2.26
C PHE A 590 23.13 -0.86 -2.52
N SER A 591 24.27 -0.90 -3.20
CA SER A 591 24.96 -2.16 -3.49
C SER A 591 25.33 -2.93 -2.20
N LYS A 592 25.75 -2.21 -1.14
CA LYS A 592 26.07 -2.82 0.16
C LYS A 592 24.84 -3.31 0.91
N VAL A 593 23.75 -2.55 0.89
CA VAL A 593 22.49 -2.94 1.53
C VAL A 593 22.00 -4.25 0.91
N ILE A 594 22.01 -4.36 -0.42
CA ILE A 594 21.62 -5.58 -1.14
C ILE A 594 22.58 -6.75 -0.89
N GLU A 595 23.90 -6.53 -0.89
CA GLU A 595 24.88 -7.61 -0.62
C GLU A 595 24.78 -8.17 0.81
N THR A 596 24.35 -7.33 1.76
CA THR A 596 24.19 -7.70 3.16
C THR A 596 22.74 -8.05 3.51
N ASP A 597 21.84 -8.02 2.54
CA ASP A 597 20.43 -8.31 2.77
C ASP A 597 20.25 -9.79 3.10
N SER A 598 19.59 -10.03 4.22
CA SER A 598 19.20 -11.36 4.68
C SER A 598 17.74 -11.70 4.36
N GLY A 599 17.07 -10.84 3.58
CA GLY A 599 15.63 -10.89 3.31
C GLY A 599 14.82 -10.25 4.44
N THR A 600 15.27 -9.11 4.95
CA THR A 600 14.58 -8.35 6.02
C THR A 600 13.87 -7.14 5.43
N ASP A 601 12.56 -7.01 5.69
CA ASP A 601 11.70 -5.93 5.18
C ASP A 601 12.29 -4.52 5.41
N GLU A 602 13.00 -4.29 6.52
CA GLU A 602 13.65 -3.02 6.83
C GLU A 602 14.74 -2.61 5.82
N LYS A 603 15.56 -3.57 5.37
CA LYS A 603 16.61 -3.29 4.39
C LYS A 603 16.04 -2.98 3.01
N ALA A 604 14.90 -3.58 2.68
CA ALA A 604 14.17 -3.28 1.46
C ALA A 604 13.67 -1.83 1.46
N ILE A 605 13.07 -1.37 2.58
CA ILE A 605 12.64 0.03 2.74
C ILE A 605 13.82 1.00 2.55
N THR A 606 14.95 0.74 3.22
CA THR A 606 16.15 1.58 3.04
C THR A 606 16.65 1.57 1.59
N ALA A 607 16.65 0.41 0.93
CA ALA A 607 17.07 0.31 -0.46
C ALA A 607 16.15 1.11 -1.40
N MET A 608 14.82 1.04 -1.22
CA MET A 608 13.83 1.84 -1.95
C MET A 608 14.08 3.35 -1.72
N GLY A 609 14.29 3.76 -0.46
CA GLY A 609 14.64 5.14 -0.11
C GLY A 609 15.86 5.69 -0.85
N LEU A 610 16.90 4.87 -1.01
CA LEU A 610 18.10 5.24 -1.76
C LEU A 610 17.80 5.42 -3.26
N LEU A 611 16.99 4.53 -3.86
CA LEU A 611 16.58 4.63 -5.26
C LEU A 611 15.71 5.87 -5.51
N ASN A 612 14.74 6.15 -4.63
CA ASN A 612 13.90 7.35 -4.69
C ASN A 612 14.74 8.63 -4.53
N THR A 613 15.81 8.58 -3.72
CA THR A 613 16.76 9.69 -3.63
C THR A 613 17.55 9.89 -4.91
N MET A 614 17.97 8.82 -5.57
CA MET A 614 18.62 8.90 -6.88
C MET A 614 17.65 9.47 -7.94
N GLN A 615 16.38 9.07 -7.92
CA GLN A 615 15.34 9.61 -8.79
C GLN A 615 15.19 11.12 -8.60
N ALA A 616 15.08 11.60 -7.35
CA ALA A 616 14.98 13.02 -7.06
C ALA A 616 16.18 13.82 -7.61
N VAL A 617 17.40 13.28 -7.51
CA VAL A 617 18.60 13.88 -8.12
C VAL A 617 18.47 13.93 -9.64
N LEU A 618 18.00 12.86 -10.30
CA LEU A 618 17.81 12.85 -11.75
C LEU A 618 16.76 13.85 -12.22
N THR A 619 15.61 13.92 -11.56
CA THR A 619 14.53 14.86 -11.90
C THR A 619 15.04 16.30 -11.84
N VAL A 620 15.81 16.64 -10.81
CA VAL A 620 16.34 18.00 -10.62
C VAL A 620 17.44 18.34 -11.63
N MET A 621 18.23 17.36 -12.06
CA MET A 621 19.34 17.55 -13.00
C MET A 621 18.92 17.40 -14.46
N GLU A 622 17.66 17.11 -14.75
CA GLU A 622 17.13 16.76 -16.07
C GLU A 622 17.43 17.85 -17.13
N ASP A 623 17.45 19.14 -16.77
CA ASP A 623 17.76 20.25 -17.68
C ASP A 623 19.25 20.44 -17.98
N ASN A 624 20.14 19.61 -17.40
CA ASN A 624 21.59 19.69 -17.56
C ASN A 624 22.14 18.42 -18.25
N PRO A 625 22.16 18.36 -19.61
CA PRO A 625 22.55 17.17 -20.35
C PRO A 625 23.95 16.65 -20.03
N GLU A 626 24.91 17.54 -19.77
CA GLU A 626 26.30 17.15 -19.44
C GLU A 626 26.39 16.40 -18.10
N ILE A 627 25.55 16.76 -17.13
CA ILE A 627 25.50 16.12 -15.81
C ILE A 627 24.71 14.83 -15.92
N MET A 628 23.57 14.84 -16.60
CA MET A 628 22.76 13.63 -16.82
C MET A 628 23.58 12.50 -17.45
N LEU A 629 24.44 12.79 -18.43
CA LEU A 629 25.36 11.80 -19.01
C LEU A 629 26.37 11.22 -18.00
N GLN A 630 26.80 12.00 -17.00
CA GLN A 630 27.67 11.50 -15.94
C GLN A 630 26.90 10.64 -14.94
N LEU A 631 25.66 11.01 -14.61
CA LEU A 631 24.80 10.26 -13.70
C LEU A 631 24.34 8.93 -14.31
N GLU A 632 24.07 8.92 -15.62
CA GLU A 632 23.61 7.76 -16.38
C GLU A 632 24.48 6.52 -16.11
N SER A 633 25.81 6.64 -16.22
CA SER A 633 26.70 5.49 -16.01
C SER A 633 26.59 4.89 -14.60
N THR A 634 26.32 5.72 -13.59
CA THR A 634 26.20 5.28 -12.19
C THR A 634 24.85 4.65 -11.94
N VAL A 635 23.77 5.26 -12.45
CA VAL A 635 22.40 4.75 -12.30
C VAL A 635 22.21 3.45 -13.08
N LEU A 636 22.75 3.36 -14.30
CA LEU A 636 22.71 2.12 -15.09
C LEU A 636 23.44 0.95 -14.43
N ARG A 637 24.46 1.22 -13.61
CA ARG A 637 25.09 0.17 -12.79
C ARG A 637 24.11 -0.42 -11.77
N VAL A 638 23.30 0.43 -11.14
CA VAL A 638 22.29 0.04 -10.14
C VAL A 638 21.13 -0.69 -10.81
N VAL A 639 20.53 -0.10 -11.84
CA VAL A 639 19.45 -0.72 -12.62
C VAL A 639 19.92 -2.04 -13.23
N GLY A 640 21.13 -2.06 -13.78
CA GLY A 640 21.74 -3.27 -14.31
C GLY A 640 21.85 -4.37 -13.24
N HIS A 641 22.27 -4.04 -12.01
CA HIS A 641 22.32 -5.01 -10.92
C HIS A 641 20.93 -5.60 -10.61
N ILE A 642 19.89 -4.75 -10.51
CA ILE A 642 18.51 -5.17 -10.23
C ILE A 642 17.99 -6.12 -11.34
N LEU A 643 18.13 -5.71 -12.60
CA LEU A 643 17.62 -6.47 -13.74
C LEU A 643 18.40 -7.77 -14.01
N HIS A 644 19.74 -7.79 -13.86
CA HIS A 644 20.53 -9.00 -14.09
C HIS A 644 20.35 -10.06 -13.00
N HIS A 645 20.14 -9.63 -11.74
CA HIS A 645 19.96 -10.53 -10.60
C HIS A 645 18.50 -10.91 -10.34
N ASN A 646 17.56 -10.43 -11.18
CA ASN A 646 16.12 -10.63 -11.03
C ASN A 646 15.61 -10.23 -9.63
N ILE A 647 15.99 -9.04 -9.15
CA ILE A 647 15.54 -8.55 -7.84
C ILE A 647 14.20 -7.85 -8.03
N ILE A 648 13.13 -8.66 -8.06
CA ILE A 648 11.77 -8.25 -8.41
C ILE A 648 11.25 -7.10 -7.52
N GLU A 649 11.63 -7.09 -6.25
CA GLU A 649 11.23 -6.09 -5.26
C GLU A 649 11.57 -4.64 -5.62
N TYR A 650 12.51 -4.41 -6.56
CA TYR A 650 12.95 -3.06 -6.97
C TYR A 650 12.69 -2.75 -8.44
N TYR A 651 11.80 -3.51 -9.10
CA TYR A 651 11.52 -3.31 -10.52
C TYR A 651 10.83 -1.98 -10.78
N GLU A 652 9.88 -1.56 -9.95
CA GLU A 652 9.17 -0.29 -10.07
C GLU A 652 10.12 0.90 -9.99
N GLU A 653 11.00 0.95 -8.99
CA GLU A 653 12.00 2.01 -8.84
C GLU A 653 13.02 1.98 -9.97
N ALA A 654 13.42 0.79 -10.43
CA ALA A 654 14.31 0.66 -11.58
C ALA A 654 13.69 1.22 -12.86
N MET A 655 12.40 0.95 -13.13
CA MET A 655 11.69 1.52 -14.27
C MET A 655 11.55 3.03 -14.15
N THR A 656 11.27 3.53 -12.95
CA THR A 656 11.17 4.97 -12.68
C THR A 656 12.50 5.69 -12.95
N LEU A 657 13.62 5.13 -12.50
CA LEU A 657 14.96 5.65 -12.82
C LEU A 657 15.25 5.64 -14.32
N LEU A 658 14.86 4.57 -15.03
CA LEU A 658 15.01 4.49 -16.48
C LEU A 658 14.11 5.49 -17.22
N CYS A 659 12.90 5.74 -16.74
CA CYS A 659 12.01 6.75 -17.28
C CYS A 659 12.68 8.13 -17.22
N ASN A 660 13.25 8.51 -16.08
CA ASN A 660 13.98 9.77 -15.91
C ASN A 660 15.21 9.86 -16.84
N LEU A 661 15.97 8.78 -17.01
CA LEU A 661 17.14 8.77 -17.90
C LEU A 661 16.76 8.87 -19.39
N THR A 662 15.58 8.38 -19.77
CA THR A 662 15.13 8.32 -21.17
C THR A 662 14.30 9.53 -21.59
N ALA A 663 13.89 10.40 -20.66
CA ALA A 663 12.95 11.50 -20.91
C ALA A 663 13.37 12.52 -21.99
N LYS A 664 14.68 12.81 -22.13
CA LYS A 664 15.19 13.85 -23.07
C LYS A 664 16.09 13.34 -24.18
N SER A 665 16.88 12.30 -23.93
CA SER A 665 17.79 11.73 -24.93
C SER A 665 18.11 10.29 -24.63
N ILE A 666 18.35 9.48 -25.67
CA ILE A 666 18.63 8.05 -25.51
C ILE A 666 20.06 7.75 -25.97
N SER A 667 20.89 7.34 -25.02
CA SER A 667 22.28 6.96 -25.26
C SER A 667 22.38 5.56 -25.87
N LYS A 668 23.59 5.17 -26.31
CA LYS A 668 23.84 3.80 -26.80
C LYS A 668 23.71 2.76 -25.70
N ASP A 669 24.05 3.10 -24.47
CA ASP A 669 23.95 2.19 -23.33
C ASP A 669 22.49 2.04 -22.91
N LEU A 670 21.67 3.08 -23.02
CA LEU A 670 20.22 2.96 -22.83
C LEU A 670 19.57 2.05 -23.88
N TRP A 671 20.04 2.02 -25.14
CA TRP A 671 19.53 1.06 -26.11
C TRP A 671 19.83 -0.41 -25.74
N THR A 672 20.93 -0.71 -25.06
CA THR A 672 21.20 -2.08 -24.58
C THR A 672 20.31 -2.45 -23.40
N VAL A 673 19.88 -1.48 -22.60
CA VAL A 673 18.89 -1.70 -21.53
C VAL A 673 17.54 -2.12 -22.09
N LEU A 674 17.10 -1.61 -23.26
CA LEU A 674 15.87 -2.08 -23.90
C LEU A 674 15.92 -3.60 -24.18
N GLU A 675 17.07 -4.14 -24.59
CA GLU A 675 17.25 -5.57 -24.78
C GLU A 675 17.16 -6.35 -23.46
N MET A 676 17.64 -5.76 -22.37
CA MET A 676 17.52 -6.34 -21.03
C MET A 676 16.06 -6.32 -20.53
N LEU A 677 15.34 -5.23 -20.73
CA LEU A 677 13.92 -5.11 -20.38
C LEU A 677 13.10 -6.20 -21.09
N TYR A 678 13.34 -6.42 -22.38
CA TYR A 678 12.69 -7.49 -23.12
C TYR A 678 12.99 -8.88 -22.53
N GLN A 679 14.24 -9.15 -22.15
CA GLN A 679 14.62 -10.43 -21.53
C GLN A 679 14.01 -10.63 -20.13
N VAL A 680 13.86 -9.55 -19.36
CA VAL A 680 13.22 -9.59 -18.04
C VAL A 680 11.73 -9.87 -18.20
N PHE A 681 11.08 -9.18 -19.13
CA PHE A 681 9.68 -9.41 -19.48
C PHE A 681 9.42 -10.86 -19.93
N GLU A 682 10.26 -11.44 -20.79
CA GLU A 682 10.08 -12.82 -21.26
C GLU A 682 10.23 -13.89 -20.16
N LYS A 683 10.86 -13.57 -19.03
CA LYS A 683 11.11 -14.54 -17.95
C LYS A 683 10.07 -14.44 -16.84
N GLU A 684 10.11 -13.36 -16.07
CA GLU A 684 9.37 -13.19 -14.81
C GLU A 684 8.84 -11.77 -14.63
N GLY A 685 9.08 -10.85 -15.58
CA GLY A 685 8.66 -9.44 -15.51
C GLY A 685 7.33 -9.13 -16.20
N PHE A 686 6.49 -10.14 -16.48
CA PHE A 686 5.21 -9.95 -17.17
C PHE A 686 4.26 -9.04 -16.36
N ASP A 687 4.20 -9.25 -15.05
CA ASP A 687 3.30 -8.52 -14.14
C ASP A 687 3.69 -7.02 -13.98
N TYR A 688 4.90 -6.64 -14.37
CA TYR A 688 5.44 -5.27 -14.28
C TYR A 688 5.33 -4.51 -15.61
N PHE A 689 4.47 -4.94 -16.53
CA PHE A 689 4.33 -4.30 -17.84
C PHE A 689 3.85 -2.84 -17.70
N THR A 690 2.95 -2.56 -16.75
CA THR A 690 2.48 -1.21 -16.45
C THR A 690 3.63 -0.29 -16.05
N ASP A 691 4.56 -0.77 -15.22
CA ASP A 691 5.75 -0.01 -14.80
C ASP A 691 6.76 0.18 -15.93
N MET A 692 6.85 -0.77 -16.86
CA MET A 692 7.71 -0.65 -18.05
C MET A 692 7.17 0.38 -19.04
N MET A 693 5.86 0.62 -19.07
CA MET A 693 5.19 1.42 -20.09
C MET A 693 5.77 2.85 -20.26
N PRO A 694 6.00 3.64 -19.19
CA PRO A 694 6.64 4.96 -19.32
C PRO A 694 8.00 4.92 -20.00
N VAL A 695 8.82 3.91 -19.69
CA VAL A 695 10.15 3.74 -20.29
C VAL A 695 10.02 3.39 -21.77
N LEU A 696 9.13 2.45 -22.11
CA LEU A 696 8.86 2.04 -23.49
C LEU A 696 8.32 3.19 -24.33
N HIS A 697 7.45 4.03 -23.76
CA HIS A 697 6.95 5.25 -24.38
C HIS A 697 8.10 6.20 -24.73
N ASN A 698 9.00 6.50 -23.79
CA ASN A 698 10.16 7.35 -24.04
C ASN A 698 11.06 6.82 -25.17
N TYR A 699 11.30 5.51 -25.24
CA TYR A 699 12.07 4.90 -26.34
C TYR A 699 11.47 5.19 -27.73
N ILE A 700 10.14 5.34 -27.82
CA ILE A 700 9.43 5.60 -29.07
C ILE A 700 9.41 7.10 -29.39
N THR A 701 9.11 7.93 -28.40
CA THR A 701 8.80 9.36 -28.59
C THR A 701 10.05 10.24 -28.64
N VAL A 702 11.09 9.93 -27.87
CA VAL A 702 12.28 10.79 -27.71
C VAL A 702 13.29 10.65 -28.86
N ASP A 703 13.60 9.43 -29.29
CA ASP A 703 14.46 9.17 -30.46
C ASP A 703 13.82 8.17 -31.45
N THR A 704 12.71 8.60 -32.05
CA THR A 704 11.97 7.80 -33.03
C THR A 704 12.84 7.34 -34.21
N ASN A 705 13.85 8.11 -34.61
CA ASN A 705 14.69 7.72 -35.75
C ASN A 705 15.66 6.58 -35.37
N ALA A 706 16.27 6.61 -34.18
CA ALA A 706 17.07 5.50 -33.70
C ALA A 706 16.20 4.26 -33.41
N PHE A 707 15.00 4.45 -32.85
CA PHE A 707 14.02 3.38 -32.66
C PHE A 707 13.75 2.63 -33.97
N LEU A 708 13.43 3.36 -35.04
CA LEU A 708 13.14 2.81 -36.36
C LEU A 708 14.36 2.27 -37.12
N SER A 709 15.58 2.58 -36.69
CA SER A 709 16.81 2.15 -37.37
C SER A 709 17.11 0.66 -37.20
N ASN A 710 16.53 0.03 -36.18
CA ASN A 710 16.71 -1.39 -35.86
C ASN A 710 15.33 -2.08 -35.75
N GLU A 711 15.05 -2.97 -36.71
CA GLU A 711 13.77 -3.70 -36.75
C GLU A 711 13.52 -4.53 -35.48
N ASN A 712 14.58 -4.95 -34.77
CA ASN A 712 14.45 -5.70 -33.52
C ASN A 712 13.79 -4.88 -32.41
N HIS A 713 13.92 -3.54 -32.39
CA HIS A 713 13.28 -2.71 -31.36
C HIS A 713 11.76 -2.75 -31.48
N ILE A 714 11.25 -2.60 -32.71
CA ILE A 714 9.81 -2.68 -33.00
C ILE A 714 9.30 -4.10 -32.69
N LEU A 715 10.07 -5.11 -33.08
CA LEU A 715 9.71 -6.51 -32.85
C LEU A 715 9.63 -6.84 -31.35
N ALA A 716 10.58 -6.35 -30.54
CA ALA A 716 10.56 -6.53 -29.09
C ALA A 716 9.30 -5.93 -28.46
N MET A 717 8.98 -4.67 -28.78
CA MET A 717 7.77 -4.00 -28.28
C MET A 717 6.49 -4.71 -28.72
N PHE A 718 6.41 -5.09 -30.00
CA PHE A 718 5.27 -5.84 -30.50
C PHE A 718 5.11 -7.20 -29.82
N ASN A 719 6.21 -7.91 -29.58
CA ASN A 719 6.17 -9.20 -28.89
C ASN A 719 5.69 -9.04 -27.44
N MET A 720 6.14 -8.02 -26.71
CA MET A 720 5.66 -7.76 -25.35
C MET A 720 4.15 -7.52 -25.35
N VAL A 721 3.67 -6.59 -26.19
CA VAL A 721 2.25 -6.31 -26.36
C VAL A 721 1.46 -7.55 -26.79
N LYS A 722 2.02 -8.37 -27.68
CA LYS A 722 1.39 -9.60 -28.14
C LYS A 722 1.22 -10.61 -27.01
N VAL A 723 2.18 -10.73 -26.11
CA VAL A 723 2.07 -11.62 -24.95
C VAL A 723 0.99 -11.10 -24.00
N VAL A 724 0.99 -9.79 -23.68
CA VAL A 724 -0.02 -9.16 -22.82
C VAL A 724 -1.43 -9.32 -23.38
N LEU A 725 -1.69 -8.90 -24.63
CA LEU A 725 -3.03 -8.98 -25.23
C LEU A 725 -3.52 -10.40 -25.54
N ASN A 726 -2.66 -11.42 -25.40
CA ASN A 726 -3.06 -12.82 -25.55
C ASN A 726 -3.17 -13.56 -24.21
N SER A 727 -2.73 -12.96 -23.10
CA SER A 727 -2.84 -13.56 -21.78
C SER A 727 -4.32 -13.73 -21.38
N ASP A 728 -4.57 -14.63 -20.45
CA ASP A 728 -5.88 -14.77 -19.79
C ASP A 728 -5.97 -13.90 -18.53
N ALA A 729 -4.93 -13.11 -18.24
CA ALA A 729 -4.90 -12.14 -17.15
C ALA A 729 -5.72 -10.92 -17.58
N GLU A 730 -6.98 -10.86 -17.13
CA GLU A 730 -7.87 -9.74 -17.38
C GLU A 730 -7.53 -8.58 -16.42
N ASP A 731 -6.33 -8.01 -16.56
CA ASP A 731 -5.82 -6.89 -15.75
C ASP A 731 -5.55 -5.62 -16.58
N GLU A 732 -5.14 -4.54 -15.91
CA GLU A 732 -4.92 -3.23 -16.52
C GLU A 732 -3.82 -3.22 -17.59
N SER A 733 -2.89 -4.18 -17.58
CA SER A 733 -1.76 -4.25 -18.51
C SER A 733 -2.21 -4.28 -19.97
N GLU A 734 -3.38 -4.86 -20.25
CA GLU A 734 -3.97 -4.90 -21.60
C GLU A 734 -4.29 -3.51 -22.14
N ILE A 735 -4.70 -2.58 -21.27
CA ILE A 735 -5.04 -1.20 -21.62
C ILE A 735 -3.76 -0.46 -22.03
N TYR A 736 -2.70 -0.56 -21.21
CA TYR A 736 -1.39 0.02 -21.52
C TYR A 736 -0.78 -0.59 -22.78
N ALA A 737 -0.96 -1.89 -23.01
CA ALA A 737 -0.46 -2.58 -24.20
C ALA A 737 -1.14 -2.06 -25.48
N ALA A 738 -2.46 -1.83 -25.43
CA ALA A 738 -3.20 -1.19 -26.51
C ALA A 738 -2.74 0.27 -26.72
N LYS A 739 -2.54 1.03 -25.63
CA LYS A 739 -2.03 2.41 -25.70
C LYS A 739 -0.64 2.47 -26.34
N LEU A 740 0.25 1.53 -26.03
CA LEU A 740 1.59 1.46 -26.63
C LEU A 740 1.53 1.25 -28.14
N LEU A 741 0.62 0.41 -28.65
CA LEU A 741 0.43 0.24 -30.10
C LEU A 741 -0.05 1.53 -30.76
N GLU A 742 -1.00 2.22 -30.13
CA GLU A 742 -1.48 3.51 -30.60
C GLU A 742 -0.33 4.54 -30.70
N VAL A 743 0.48 4.66 -29.66
CA VAL A 743 1.66 5.54 -29.62
C VAL A 743 2.62 5.20 -30.77
N ILE A 744 2.94 3.92 -30.97
CA ILE A 744 3.79 3.47 -32.09
C ILE A 744 3.19 3.89 -33.44
N VAL A 745 1.88 3.71 -33.64
CA VAL A 745 1.18 4.04 -34.89
C VAL A 745 1.19 5.53 -35.18
N LEU A 746 0.89 6.37 -34.19
CA LEU A 746 0.82 7.82 -34.36
C LEU A 746 2.21 8.44 -34.49
N GLN A 747 3.18 8.04 -33.65
CA GLN A 747 4.54 8.55 -33.66
C GLN A 747 5.30 8.15 -34.94
N CYS A 748 5.16 6.89 -35.36
CA CYS A 748 5.92 6.33 -36.49
C CYS A 748 5.13 6.34 -37.82
N SER A 749 4.11 7.19 -37.92
CA SER A 749 3.21 7.29 -39.07
C SER A 749 3.95 7.34 -40.41
N GLY A 750 3.54 6.48 -41.35
CA GLY A 750 4.11 6.36 -42.71
C GLY A 750 5.47 5.65 -42.81
N LYS A 751 6.07 5.21 -41.69
CA LYS A 751 7.35 4.48 -41.66
C LYS A 751 7.21 3.00 -41.25
N ILE A 752 6.07 2.61 -40.67
CA ILE A 752 5.82 1.26 -40.13
C ILE A 752 4.74 0.47 -40.88
N ASP A 753 4.37 0.89 -42.09
CA ASP A 753 3.26 0.30 -42.86
C ASP A 753 3.35 -1.23 -43.01
N ASN A 754 4.57 -1.80 -43.02
CA ASN A 754 4.81 -3.24 -43.10
C ASN A 754 4.36 -4.01 -41.82
N CYS A 755 4.31 -3.34 -40.67
CA CYS A 755 3.95 -3.94 -39.37
C CYS A 755 2.46 -3.84 -39.06
N LEU A 756 1.76 -2.88 -39.67
CA LEU A 756 0.33 -2.61 -39.43
C LEU A 756 -0.59 -3.83 -39.63
N PRO A 757 -0.37 -4.75 -40.59
CA PRO A 757 -1.18 -5.97 -40.70
C PRO A 757 -1.19 -6.80 -39.41
N SER A 758 -0.02 -6.98 -38.77
CA SER A 758 0.11 -7.74 -37.54
C SER A 758 -0.57 -7.06 -36.35
N PHE A 759 -0.54 -5.72 -36.31
CA PHE A 759 -1.20 -4.94 -35.25
C PHE A 759 -2.72 -5.07 -35.35
N VAL A 760 -3.26 -4.92 -36.57
CA VAL A 760 -4.70 -5.06 -36.82
C VAL A 760 -5.17 -6.49 -36.50
N GLU A 761 -4.42 -7.51 -36.89
CA GLU A 761 -4.76 -8.91 -36.59
C GLU A 761 -4.79 -9.18 -35.07
N LEU A 762 -3.80 -8.69 -34.33
CA LEU A 762 -3.72 -8.84 -32.87
C LEU A 762 -4.90 -8.15 -32.16
N VAL A 763 -5.15 -6.88 -32.48
CA VAL A 763 -6.22 -6.07 -31.85
C VAL A 763 -7.60 -6.65 -32.15
N LEU A 764 -7.85 -7.06 -33.40
CA LEU A 764 -9.12 -7.69 -33.77
C LEU A 764 -9.29 -9.05 -33.10
N SER A 765 -8.25 -9.88 -33.03
CA SER A 765 -8.27 -11.14 -32.29
C SER A 765 -8.72 -10.92 -30.85
N ARG A 766 -8.15 -9.91 -30.16
CA ARG A 766 -8.55 -9.60 -28.78
C ARG A 766 -9.98 -9.05 -28.68
N LEU A 767 -10.40 -8.16 -29.57
CA LEU A 767 -11.77 -7.63 -29.64
C LEU A 767 -12.83 -8.72 -29.90
N THR A 768 -12.48 -9.83 -30.56
CA THR A 768 -13.41 -10.96 -30.78
C THR A 768 -13.59 -11.86 -29.55
N ARG A 769 -12.68 -11.77 -28.56
CA ARG A 769 -12.86 -12.43 -27.26
C ARG A 769 -13.82 -11.61 -26.40
N LYS A 770 -14.31 -12.18 -25.29
CA LYS A 770 -15.12 -11.42 -24.32
C LYS A 770 -14.25 -10.31 -23.74
N VAL A 771 -14.65 -9.05 -23.93
CA VAL A 771 -14.02 -7.87 -23.32
C VAL A 771 -14.95 -7.38 -22.21
N LYS A 772 -14.50 -7.46 -20.95
CA LYS A 772 -15.31 -7.14 -19.77
C LYS A 772 -15.43 -5.64 -19.55
N THR A 773 -14.32 -4.90 -19.63
CA THR A 773 -14.26 -3.46 -19.37
C THR A 773 -14.57 -2.66 -20.64
N SER A 774 -15.29 -1.55 -20.48
CA SER A 774 -15.51 -0.59 -21.58
C SER A 774 -14.21 0.09 -22.00
N GLU A 775 -13.30 0.35 -21.06
CA GLU A 775 -12.02 1.02 -21.29
C GLU A 775 -11.05 0.24 -22.17
N LEU A 776 -10.86 -1.07 -21.91
CA LEU A 776 -10.04 -1.89 -22.80
C LEU A 776 -10.64 -1.94 -24.21
N ARG A 777 -11.97 -2.00 -24.31
CA ARG A 777 -12.66 -2.02 -25.59
C ARG A 777 -12.46 -0.71 -26.35
N THR A 778 -12.60 0.44 -25.69
CA THR A 778 -12.37 1.75 -26.31
C THR A 778 -10.90 1.89 -26.73
N MET A 779 -9.93 1.46 -25.92
CA MET A 779 -8.51 1.51 -26.27
C MET A 779 -8.14 0.64 -27.46
N LEU A 780 -8.66 -0.60 -27.54
CA LEU A 780 -8.48 -1.45 -28.71
C LEU A 780 -9.09 -0.82 -29.98
N LEU A 781 -10.23 -0.13 -29.85
CA LEU A 781 -10.82 0.64 -30.95
C LEU A 781 -9.95 1.85 -31.33
N GLN A 782 -9.33 2.53 -30.37
CA GLN A 782 -8.42 3.64 -30.64
C GLN A 782 -7.24 3.24 -31.51
N VAL A 783 -6.63 2.08 -31.28
CA VAL A 783 -5.54 1.60 -32.15
C VAL A 783 -6.00 1.51 -33.61
N LEU A 784 -7.21 0.99 -33.87
CA LEU A 784 -7.76 0.91 -35.22
C LEU A 784 -8.10 2.31 -35.79
N ILE A 785 -8.57 3.23 -34.96
CA ILE A 785 -8.86 4.62 -35.35
C ILE A 785 -7.57 5.39 -35.66
N ALA A 786 -6.49 5.18 -34.91
CA ALA A 786 -5.16 5.73 -35.16
C ALA A 786 -4.62 5.23 -36.50
N ILE A 787 -4.75 3.93 -36.80
CA ILE A 787 -4.35 3.37 -38.11
C ILE A 787 -5.22 3.95 -39.23
N LEU A 788 -6.53 4.12 -39.01
CA LEU A 788 -7.44 4.77 -39.96
C LEU A 788 -7.02 6.21 -40.26
N TYR A 789 -6.63 6.95 -39.22
CA TYR A 789 -6.19 8.33 -39.33
C TYR A 789 -4.86 8.45 -40.10
N CYS A 790 -3.88 7.58 -39.83
CA CYS A 790 -2.58 7.60 -40.50
C CYS A 790 -2.62 7.07 -41.94
N ASN A 791 -3.28 5.93 -42.19
CA ASN A 791 -3.34 5.32 -43.52
C ASN A 791 -4.69 4.59 -43.76
N PRO A 792 -5.74 5.33 -44.17
CA PRO A 792 -7.09 4.78 -44.29
C PRO A 792 -7.18 3.67 -45.35
N HIS A 793 -6.49 3.80 -46.49
CA HIS A 793 -6.52 2.80 -47.55
C HIS A 793 -5.91 1.46 -47.13
N LEU A 794 -4.81 1.51 -46.38
CA LEU A 794 -4.13 0.31 -45.91
C LEU A 794 -4.98 -0.44 -44.87
N LEU A 795 -5.61 0.28 -43.93
CA LEU A 795 -6.51 -0.35 -42.95
C LEU A 795 -7.60 -1.18 -43.63
N PHE A 796 -8.35 -0.60 -44.56
CA PHE A 796 -9.43 -1.33 -45.23
C PHE A 796 -8.91 -2.45 -46.13
N THR A 797 -7.74 -2.30 -46.75
CA THR A 797 -7.08 -3.40 -47.48
C THR A 797 -6.74 -4.58 -46.56
N ILE A 798 -6.30 -4.30 -45.32
CA ILE A 798 -6.02 -5.34 -44.31
C ILE A 798 -7.34 -5.98 -43.85
N LEU A 799 -8.36 -5.18 -43.54
CA LEU A 799 -9.67 -5.68 -43.13
C LEU A 799 -10.34 -6.54 -44.21
N GLU A 800 -10.21 -6.17 -45.49
CA GLU A 800 -10.71 -6.98 -46.61
C GLU A 800 -9.98 -8.32 -46.76
N LYS A 801 -8.67 -8.37 -46.52
CA LYS A 801 -7.91 -9.63 -46.50
C LYS A 801 -8.31 -10.51 -45.32
N LEU A 802 -8.49 -9.92 -44.13
CA LEU A 802 -8.95 -10.64 -42.94
C LEU A 802 -10.41 -11.09 -43.09
N GLN A 803 -11.22 -10.39 -43.87
CA GLN A 803 -12.59 -10.79 -44.18
C GLN A 803 -12.67 -12.17 -44.86
N GLU A 804 -11.63 -12.56 -45.62
CA GLU A 804 -11.56 -13.87 -46.28
C GLU A 804 -11.52 -15.04 -45.28
N SER A 805 -11.08 -14.81 -44.03
CA SER A 805 -11.04 -15.83 -42.97
C SER A 805 -12.34 -15.93 -42.15
N VAL A 806 -13.26 -14.93 -42.24
CA VAL A 806 -14.53 -14.88 -41.49
C VAL A 806 -15.72 -14.67 -42.44
N PRO A 807 -16.31 -15.74 -43.01
CA PRO A 807 -17.30 -15.62 -44.08
C PRO A 807 -18.71 -15.16 -43.67
N ASN A 808 -19.04 -15.13 -42.37
CA ASN A 808 -20.42 -14.92 -41.89
C ASN A 808 -20.72 -13.54 -41.28
N ALA A 809 -19.72 -12.65 -41.14
CA ALA A 809 -19.89 -11.32 -40.56
C ALA A 809 -18.91 -10.33 -41.22
N SER A 810 -19.36 -9.11 -41.54
CA SER A 810 -18.44 -8.09 -42.08
C SER A 810 -17.63 -7.47 -40.94
N ILE A 811 -16.31 -7.71 -40.92
CA ILE A 811 -15.38 -7.20 -39.90
C ILE A 811 -15.39 -5.67 -39.91
N THR A 812 -15.38 -5.07 -41.10
CA THR A 812 -15.44 -3.62 -41.28
C THR A 812 -16.73 -3.02 -40.72
N GLN A 813 -17.88 -3.63 -41.00
CA GLN A 813 -19.16 -3.16 -40.43
C GLN A 813 -19.20 -3.32 -38.92
N HIS A 814 -18.67 -4.43 -38.40
CA HIS A 814 -18.64 -4.68 -36.96
C HIS A 814 -17.79 -3.65 -36.23
N PHE A 815 -16.57 -3.39 -36.71
CA PHE A 815 -15.68 -2.35 -36.17
C PHE A 815 -16.37 -0.97 -36.12
N ILE A 816 -16.93 -0.52 -37.26
CA ILE A 816 -17.55 0.81 -37.34
C ILE A 816 -18.81 0.89 -36.45
N LYS A 817 -19.62 -0.17 -36.38
CA LYS A 817 -20.79 -0.21 -35.50
C LYS A 817 -20.41 -0.18 -34.03
N GLN A 818 -19.39 -0.94 -33.64
CA GLN A 818 -18.91 -0.98 -32.26
C GLN A 818 -18.34 0.37 -31.84
N TRP A 819 -17.51 0.98 -32.71
CA TRP A 819 -16.96 2.32 -32.47
C TRP A 819 -18.03 3.39 -32.27
N ILE A 820 -19.06 3.41 -33.13
CA ILE A 820 -20.15 4.40 -33.00
C ILE A 820 -21.11 4.07 -31.85
N HIS A 821 -21.20 2.79 -31.44
CA HIS A 821 -21.96 2.39 -30.27
C HIS A 821 -21.30 2.87 -28.97
N ASP A 822 -19.99 2.73 -28.84
CA ASP A 822 -19.24 3.04 -27.61
C ASP A 822 -18.70 4.48 -27.58
N THR A 823 -19.22 5.38 -28.42
CA THR A 823 -18.72 6.77 -28.52
C THR A 823 -18.80 7.54 -27.19
N ASP A 824 -19.81 7.24 -26.37
CA ASP A 824 -20.03 7.82 -25.05
C ASP A 824 -19.09 7.28 -23.97
N CYS A 825 -18.37 6.18 -24.24
CA CYS A 825 -17.37 5.60 -23.35
C CYS A 825 -15.95 6.16 -23.56
N PHE A 826 -15.71 7.03 -24.56
CA PHE A 826 -14.41 7.69 -24.74
C PHE A 826 -14.33 8.88 -23.78
N MET A 827 -13.54 8.70 -22.72
CA MET A 827 -13.47 9.65 -21.60
C MET A 827 -12.27 10.60 -21.68
N GLY A 828 -11.14 10.20 -22.29
CA GLY A 828 -9.99 11.08 -22.42
C GLY A 828 -10.21 12.26 -23.38
N LEU A 829 -9.48 13.36 -23.17
CA LEU A 829 -9.32 14.44 -24.13
C LEU A 829 -8.68 13.94 -25.43
N HIS A 830 -7.61 13.14 -25.34
CA HIS A 830 -6.95 12.54 -26.50
C HIS A 830 -7.91 11.61 -27.26
N ASP A 831 -8.56 10.72 -26.52
CA ASP A 831 -9.52 9.72 -26.99
C ASP A 831 -10.60 10.33 -27.88
N ARG A 832 -11.23 11.39 -27.35
CA ARG A 832 -12.33 12.09 -28.03
C ARG A 832 -11.81 12.85 -29.25
N LYS A 833 -10.62 13.46 -29.15
CA LYS A 833 -9.98 14.16 -30.28
C LYS A 833 -9.69 13.18 -31.42
N LEU A 834 -9.03 12.06 -31.13
CA LEU A 834 -8.70 11.05 -32.14
C LEU A 834 -9.95 10.45 -32.77
N CYS A 835 -11.00 10.19 -31.99
CA CYS A 835 -12.30 9.75 -32.53
C CYS A 835 -12.88 10.75 -33.54
N VAL A 836 -12.91 12.04 -33.21
CA VAL A 836 -13.40 13.08 -34.13
C VAL A 836 -12.56 13.12 -35.41
N LEU A 837 -11.24 13.07 -35.29
CA LEU A 837 -10.33 13.07 -36.44
C LEU A 837 -10.52 11.82 -37.31
N GLY A 838 -10.67 10.64 -36.71
CA GLY A 838 -10.97 9.40 -37.41
C GLY A 838 -12.29 9.47 -38.19
N ILE A 839 -13.34 10.04 -37.60
CA ILE A 839 -14.64 10.22 -38.28
C ILE A 839 -14.47 11.19 -39.47
N CYS A 840 -13.71 12.28 -39.29
CA CYS A 840 -13.42 13.20 -40.39
C CYS A 840 -12.67 12.50 -41.53
N THR A 841 -11.64 11.70 -41.22
CA THR A 841 -10.89 10.94 -42.22
C THR A 841 -11.79 9.95 -42.97
N LEU A 842 -12.66 9.23 -42.27
CA LEU A 842 -13.65 8.32 -42.87
C LEU A 842 -14.58 9.07 -43.85
N LEU A 843 -15.02 10.28 -43.47
CA LEU A 843 -15.85 11.14 -44.31
C LEU A 843 -15.10 11.74 -45.51
N GLU A 844 -13.78 11.86 -45.46
CA GLU A 844 -12.97 12.42 -46.56
C GLU A 844 -12.60 11.41 -47.66
N MET A 845 -12.79 10.10 -47.43
CA MET A 845 -12.41 9.03 -48.37
C MET A 845 -13.17 8.98 -49.71
N GLY A 846 -14.23 9.77 -49.86
CA GLY A 846 -15.04 9.83 -51.10
C GLY A 846 -15.55 8.44 -51.55
N PRO A 847 -15.40 8.05 -52.83
CA PRO A 847 -15.96 6.81 -53.37
C PRO A 847 -15.25 5.53 -52.86
N GLN A 848 -14.11 5.66 -52.18
CA GLN A 848 -13.39 4.53 -51.59
C GLN A 848 -13.80 4.27 -50.12
N ARG A 849 -14.79 5.02 -49.62
CA ARG A 849 -15.35 4.83 -48.27
C ARG A 849 -16.06 3.48 -48.16
N PRO A 850 -15.95 2.75 -47.03
CA PRO A 850 -16.77 1.57 -46.78
C PRO A 850 -18.26 1.92 -46.74
N ASN A 851 -19.14 0.92 -46.85
CA ASN A 851 -20.58 1.14 -46.70
C ASN A 851 -20.88 1.67 -45.28
N LEU A 852 -21.57 2.81 -45.16
CA LEU A 852 -21.94 3.42 -43.87
C LEU A 852 -23.45 3.55 -43.67
N ASP A 853 -24.29 2.98 -44.54
CA ASP A 853 -25.73 3.25 -44.61
C ASP A 853 -26.45 3.10 -43.26
N GLU A 854 -26.06 2.12 -42.44
CA GLU A 854 -26.67 1.86 -41.13
C GLU A 854 -26.17 2.80 -40.02
N VAL A 855 -25.01 3.43 -40.20
CA VAL A 855 -24.31 4.20 -39.16
C VAL A 855 -24.39 5.71 -39.44
N ILE A 856 -24.59 6.12 -40.70
CA ILE A 856 -24.81 7.51 -41.13
C ILE A 856 -25.78 8.28 -40.22
N PRO A 857 -26.95 7.73 -39.81
CA PRO A 857 -27.90 8.47 -38.97
C PRO A 857 -27.36 8.83 -37.58
N LYS A 858 -26.38 8.09 -37.06
CA LYS A 858 -25.81 8.27 -35.71
C LYS A 858 -24.47 9.01 -35.72
N LEU A 859 -23.77 9.02 -36.85
CA LEU A 859 -22.38 9.49 -36.97
C LEU A 859 -22.22 10.97 -36.57
N LEU A 860 -23.13 11.84 -37.01
CA LEU A 860 -23.08 13.27 -36.66
C LEU A 860 -23.53 13.53 -35.21
N SER A 861 -24.48 12.76 -34.68
CA SER A 861 -24.84 12.84 -33.25
C SER A 861 -23.71 12.37 -32.35
N SER A 862 -22.97 11.32 -32.75
CA SER A 862 -21.78 10.83 -32.04
C SER A 862 -20.68 11.89 -31.98
N CYS A 863 -20.40 12.60 -33.09
CA CYS A 863 -19.46 13.74 -33.06
C CYS A 863 -19.90 14.85 -32.09
N LEU A 864 -21.20 15.14 -31.99
CA LEU A 864 -21.69 16.18 -31.07
C LEU A 864 -21.52 15.77 -29.60
N VAL A 865 -21.72 14.48 -29.28
CA VAL A 865 -21.42 13.94 -27.93
C VAL A 865 -19.93 14.08 -27.61
N LEU A 866 -19.05 13.74 -28.56
CA LEU A 866 -17.60 13.90 -28.39
C LEU A 866 -17.20 15.38 -28.21
N PHE A 867 -17.79 16.31 -28.95
CA PHE A 867 -17.50 17.74 -28.79
C PHE A 867 -18.00 18.32 -27.47
N ASP A 868 -19.13 17.84 -26.94
CA ASP A 868 -19.59 18.22 -25.60
C ASP A 868 -18.62 17.74 -24.51
N GLY A 869 -18.14 16.49 -24.62
CA GLY A 869 -17.09 15.95 -23.75
C GLY A 869 -15.76 16.71 -23.87
N LEU A 870 -15.29 16.97 -25.10
CA LEU A 870 -14.07 17.75 -25.36
C LEU A 870 -14.16 19.15 -24.77
N LYS A 871 -15.31 19.82 -24.89
CA LYS A 871 -15.50 21.15 -24.33
C LYS A 871 -15.31 21.12 -22.81
N ARG A 872 -15.92 20.16 -22.11
CA ARG A 872 -15.77 19.97 -20.67
C ARG A 872 -14.32 19.65 -20.28
N ALA A 873 -13.67 18.74 -21.00
CA ALA A 873 -12.28 18.37 -20.73
C ALA A 873 -11.30 19.54 -20.94
N TYR A 874 -11.50 20.38 -21.97
CA TYR A 874 -10.69 21.59 -22.17
C TYR A 874 -10.93 22.66 -21.09
N GLU A 875 -12.16 22.78 -20.57
CA GLU A 875 -12.47 23.68 -19.45
C GLU A 875 -11.79 23.18 -18.17
N ALA A 876 -11.90 21.90 -17.85
CA ALA A 876 -11.26 21.27 -16.69
C ALA A 876 -9.72 21.41 -16.73
N ARG A 877 -9.10 21.13 -17.88
CA ARG A 877 -7.64 21.28 -18.05
C ARG A 877 -7.17 22.73 -17.90
N ALA A 878 -7.98 23.70 -18.32
CA ALA A 878 -7.67 25.11 -18.15
C ALA A 878 -7.80 25.56 -16.68
N GLU A 879 -8.75 24.99 -15.93
CA GLU A 879 -8.89 25.21 -14.48
C GLU A 879 -7.71 24.58 -13.72
N ALA A 880 -7.30 23.35 -14.06
CA ALA A 880 -6.12 22.69 -13.47
C ALA A 880 -4.81 23.45 -13.76
N ASP A 881 -4.64 23.98 -14.97
CA ASP A 881 -3.49 24.83 -15.33
C ASP A 881 -3.50 26.19 -14.56
N GLU A 882 -4.65 26.66 -14.07
CA GLU A 882 -4.76 27.87 -13.22
C GLU A 882 -4.55 27.55 -11.73
N ASP A 883 -5.03 26.39 -11.25
CA ASP A 883 -4.92 25.96 -9.84
C ASP A 883 -3.52 25.51 -9.42
N THR A 884 -2.63 25.16 -10.37
CA THR A 884 -1.17 24.98 -10.08
C THR A 884 -0.49 26.27 -9.57
N SER A 885 -1.20 27.39 -9.48
CA SER A 885 -0.73 28.63 -8.87
C SER A 885 -1.36 28.98 -7.52
N SER A 886 -2.28 28.15 -6.98
CA SER A 886 -2.95 28.41 -5.70
C SER A 886 -3.34 27.15 -4.93
N GLU A 887 -2.36 26.38 -4.49
CA GLU A 887 -2.56 25.45 -3.36
C GLU A 887 -2.36 26.20 -2.03
N GLU A 888 -3.42 26.85 -1.52
CA GLU A 888 -3.56 27.07 -0.08
C GLU A 888 -5.05 27.00 0.30
N ASN A 889 -5.39 25.93 1.03
CA ASN A 889 -6.27 25.83 2.20
C ASN A 889 -7.31 24.73 2.08
N ASP A 890 -6.95 23.54 2.54
CA ASP A 890 -7.94 22.57 3.03
C ASP A 890 -8.68 23.17 4.23
N GLU A 891 -10.01 23.06 4.20
CA GLU A 891 -10.92 23.55 5.23
C GLU A 891 -10.70 22.76 6.53
N GLU A 892 -10.06 23.38 7.53
CA GLU A 892 -9.98 22.83 8.89
C GLU A 892 -11.36 22.84 9.56
N GLU A 893 -11.96 21.67 9.74
CA GLU A 893 -13.12 21.48 10.61
C GLU A 893 -12.74 21.74 12.08
N ASP A 894 -13.39 22.75 12.69
CA ASP A 894 -13.36 23.00 14.13
C ASP A 894 -14.08 21.85 14.86
N GLU A 895 -13.37 20.78 15.21
CA GLU A 895 -13.90 19.73 16.10
C GLU A 895 -14.22 20.31 17.50
N GLU A 896 -15.50 20.31 17.90
CA GLU A 896 -15.96 20.79 19.19
C GLU A 896 -15.49 19.89 20.35
N VAL A 897 -14.81 20.46 21.35
CA VAL A 897 -14.41 19.73 22.58
C VAL A 897 -15.64 19.22 23.33
N LEU A 898 -15.74 17.89 23.46
CA LEU A 898 -16.89 17.21 24.08
C LEU A 898 -17.20 17.74 25.48
N SER A 899 -18.49 17.91 25.77
CA SER A 899 -18.94 18.08 27.15
C SER A 899 -18.86 16.75 27.91
N SER A 900 -19.04 16.78 29.23
CA SER A 900 -18.95 15.57 30.07
C SER A 900 -20.03 14.52 29.77
N ASP A 901 -21.07 14.90 29.03
CA ASP A 901 -22.22 14.06 28.70
C ASP A 901 -22.33 13.74 27.21
N ASP A 902 -21.38 14.21 26.38
CA ASP A 902 -21.37 13.96 24.93
C ASP A 902 -20.37 12.84 24.57
N ASP A 903 -20.78 12.01 23.60
CA ASP A 903 -19.95 10.98 22.97
C ASP A 903 -19.33 11.55 21.70
N ASP A 904 -18.08 11.15 21.42
CA ASP A 904 -17.43 11.54 20.16
C ASP A 904 -18.00 10.72 18.99
N VAL A 905 -18.34 11.41 17.91
CA VAL A 905 -18.70 10.80 16.63
C VAL A 905 -17.60 11.16 15.67
N ASP A 906 -16.71 10.22 15.37
CA ASP A 906 -15.79 10.39 14.24
C ASP A 906 -16.65 10.42 12.96
N GLN A 907 -17.08 11.62 12.56
CA GLN A 907 -17.94 11.86 11.40
C GLN A 907 -17.27 11.39 10.11
N MET A 908 -15.93 11.37 10.07
CA MET A 908 -15.15 11.01 8.90
C MET A 908 -15.42 9.58 8.39
N THR A 909 -15.73 8.62 9.27
CA THR A 909 -16.00 7.23 8.86
C THR A 909 -17.47 6.99 8.46
N ASN A 910 -18.41 7.71 9.08
CA ASN A 910 -19.85 7.53 8.83
C ASN A 910 -20.40 8.41 7.70
N GLU A 911 -19.90 9.63 7.52
CA GLU A 911 -20.33 10.50 6.41
C GLU A 911 -19.83 9.98 5.07
N TYR A 912 -18.65 9.34 5.04
CA TYR A 912 -18.14 8.63 3.87
C TYR A 912 -19.04 7.45 3.47
N LEU A 913 -19.42 6.59 4.41
CA LEU A 913 -20.32 5.45 4.17
C LEU A 913 -21.78 5.86 3.88
N GLU A 914 -22.31 6.89 4.54
CA GLU A 914 -23.65 7.44 4.23
C GLU A 914 -23.67 8.19 2.89
N ASN A 915 -22.61 8.90 2.51
CA ASN A 915 -22.50 9.55 1.22
C ASN A 915 -22.33 8.53 0.08
N LEU A 916 -21.59 7.44 0.30
CA LEU A 916 -21.55 6.28 -0.60
C LEU A 916 -22.94 5.66 -0.83
N ALA A 917 -23.71 5.44 0.25
CA ALA A 917 -25.06 4.90 0.15
C ALA A 917 -26.06 5.88 -0.51
N ARG A 918 -25.92 7.19 -0.24
CA ARG A 918 -26.74 8.25 -0.85
C ARG A 918 -26.38 8.51 -2.32
N MET A 919 -25.12 8.43 -2.71
CA MET A 919 -24.69 8.55 -4.11
C MET A 919 -25.17 7.37 -4.95
N ALA A 920 -25.13 6.15 -4.41
CA ALA A 920 -25.69 4.95 -5.05
C ALA A 920 -27.22 5.03 -5.29
N THR A 921 -27.96 5.72 -4.41
CA THR A 921 -29.43 5.87 -4.53
C THR A 921 -29.89 7.15 -5.25
N LYS A 922 -29.08 8.22 -5.30
CA LYS A 922 -29.41 9.43 -6.07
C LYS A 922 -29.21 9.25 -7.57
N ASN A 923 -28.17 8.53 -8.00
CA ASN A 923 -27.88 8.32 -9.43
C ASN A 923 -28.91 7.40 -10.12
N SER A 924 -29.59 6.53 -9.36
CA SER A 924 -30.64 5.63 -9.87
C SER A 924 -32.02 6.30 -9.99
N SER A 925 -32.25 7.48 -9.37
CA SER A 925 -33.56 8.14 -9.34
C SER A 925 -33.69 9.38 -10.25
N GLN A 926 -32.60 9.92 -10.78
CA GLN A 926 -32.64 11.15 -11.60
C GLN A 926 -32.69 10.93 -13.13
N GLN A 927 -32.44 9.73 -13.66
CA GLN A 927 -32.39 9.55 -15.12
C GLN A 927 -33.57 8.84 -15.78
N GLY A 928 -34.58 8.33 -15.08
CA GLY A 928 -35.85 7.90 -15.73
C GLY A 928 -35.73 7.00 -16.97
N VAL A 929 -34.62 6.28 -17.14
CA VAL A 929 -34.33 5.38 -18.27
C VAL A 929 -34.13 3.99 -17.69
N ASN A 930 -35.02 3.06 -18.06
CA ASN A 930 -34.86 1.64 -17.76
C ASN A 930 -33.70 1.08 -18.59
N LEU A 931 -32.53 0.92 -17.98
CA LEU A 931 -31.44 0.11 -18.51
C LEU A 931 -31.78 -1.37 -18.32
N THR A 932 -32.08 -2.07 -19.43
CA THR A 932 -32.12 -3.53 -19.47
C THR A 932 -30.80 -4.07 -19.99
N ALA A 933 -29.80 -4.12 -19.13
CA ALA A 933 -28.63 -4.96 -19.30
C ALA A 933 -28.21 -5.43 -17.90
N LYS A 934 -28.36 -6.73 -17.60
CA LYS A 934 -27.86 -7.32 -16.37
C LYS A 934 -26.34 -7.43 -16.48
N ILE A 935 -25.64 -6.60 -15.70
CA ILE A 935 -24.22 -6.76 -15.39
C ILE A 935 -24.18 -7.47 -14.03
N GLU A 936 -23.44 -8.57 -13.94
CA GLU A 936 -23.17 -9.26 -12.68
C GLU A 936 -22.23 -8.38 -11.84
N GLU A 937 -22.68 -8.00 -10.65
CA GLU A 937 -21.92 -7.26 -9.64
C GLU A 937 -20.71 -8.11 -9.21
N TYR A 938 -19.50 -7.64 -9.53
CA TYR A 938 -18.27 -8.07 -8.87
C TYR A 938 -17.89 -7.03 -7.82
N GLU A 939 -17.52 -7.56 -6.65
CA GLU A 939 -17.02 -6.85 -5.48
C GLU A 939 -15.78 -6.04 -5.86
N SER A 940 -15.83 -4.71 -5.67
CA SER A 940 -14.67 -3.83 -5.78
C SER A 940 -13.83 -3.98 -4.51
N ASP A 941 -12.56 -4.32 -4.66
CA ASP A 941 -11.54 -4.10 -3.64
C ASP A 941 -11.44 -2.59 -3.36
N ASP A 942 -11.17 -2.28 -2.09
CA ASP A 942 -10.94 -0.94 -1.55
C ASP A 942 -9.56 -0.47 -2.05
N ASP A 943 -9.54 0.38 -3.09
CA ASP A 943 -8.42 1.30 -3.35
C ASP A 943 -8.99 2.72 -3.50
N ASP A 944 -8.44 3.61 -2.69
CA ASP A 944 -8.72 5.05 -2.66
C ASP A 944 -8.21 5.70 -3.95
N GLU A 945 -9.08 5.94 -4.91
CA GLU A 945 -8.91 7.05 -5.87
C GLU A 945 -9.99 8.09 -5.63
N SER A 946 -9.57 9.26 -5.13
CA SER A 946 -10.34 10.49 -5.24
C SER A 946 -10.88 10.60 -6.66
N TYR A 947 -12.16 10.90 -6.81
CA TYR A 947 -12.76 11.26 -8.11
C TYR A 947 -12.05 12.51 -8.66
N GLU A 948 -10.92 12.31 -9.34
CA GLU A 948 -10.27 13.33 -10.14
C GLU A 948 -11.12 13.58 -11.39
N PRO A 949 -11.24 14.84 -11.83
CA PRO A 949 -12.10 15.19 -12.94
C PRO A 949 -11.48 14.75 -14.29
N ASP A 950 -11.98 13.64 -14.84
CA ASP A 950 -12.01 13.31 -16.29
C ASP A 950 -10.66 13.27 -17.07
N GLU A 951 -9.50 13.09 -16.42
CA GLU A 951 -8.24 12.66 -17.08
C GLU A 951 -7.96 11.18 -16.74
N THR A 952 -8.01 10.29 -17.75
CA THR A 952 -7.66 8.87 -17.54
C THR A 952 -6.14 8.73 -17.35
N ALA A 953 -5.66 7.88 -16.44
CA ALA A 953 -4.22 7.69 -16.15
C ALA A 953 -3.32 7.49 -17.39
N ILE A 954 -3.88 7.00 -18.51
CA ILE A 954 -3.19 6.80 -19.79
C ILE A 954 -2.99 8.08 -20.64
N GLU A 955 -3.58 9.22 -20.27
CA GLU A 955 -3.44 10.49 -21.00
C GLU A 955 -2.03 11.10 -20.87
N CYS A 956 -1.26 10.66 -19.87
CA CYS A 956 0.14 11.04 -19.72
C CYS A 956 1.02 10.55 -20.89
N TYR A 957 0.62 9.48 -21.59
CA TYR A 957 1.33 8.95 -22.76
C TYR A 957 1.00 9.72 -24.02
N THR A 958 1.62 10.89 -24.12
CA THR A 958 1.40 11.84 -25.21
C THR A 958 1.82 11.30 -26.59
N THR A 959 1.17 11.82 -27.62
CA THR A 959 1.45 11.53 -29.04
C THR A 959 1.63 12.85 -29.81
N PRO A 960 2.03 12.83 -31.09
CA PRO A 960 2.11 14.05 -31.91
C PRO A 960 0.79 14.82 -32.05
N LEU A 961 -0.35 14.19 -31.73
CA LEU A 961 -1.65 14.85 -31.74
C LEU A 961 -1.89 15.70 -30.48
N ASP A 962 -1.11 15.50 -29.42
CA ASP A 962 -1.30 16.14 -28.11
C ASP A 962 -0.36 17.33 -27.89
N GLU A 963 0.64 17.50 -28.76
CA GLU A 963 1.58 18.60 -28.71
C GLU A 963 0.88 19.97 -28.79
N LYS A 964 1.33 20.94 -27.97
CA LYS A 964 0.76 22.30 -27.93
C LYS A 964 0.81 23.04 -29.27
N ASP A 965 1.75 22.67 -30.14
CA ASP A 965 1.92 23.22 -31.49
C ASP A 965 1.32 22.32 -32.60
N CYS A 966 0.49 21.34 -32.23
CA CYS A 966 -0.16 20.46 -33.19
C CYS A 966 -0.92 21.27 -34.25
N THR A 967 -0.57 21.04 -35.53
CA THR A 967 -1.16 21.79 -36.65
C THR A 967 -2.62 21.42 -36.95
N VAL A 968 -3.13 20.34 -36.32
CA VAL A 968 -4.45 19.77 -36.56
C VAL A 968 -5.34 19.99 -35.34
N ASP A 969 -6.25 20.96 -35.47
CA ASP A 969 -7.34 21.19 -34.51
C ASP A 969 -8.60 20.47 -34.97
N GLU A 970 -9.21 19.70 -34.06
CA GLU A 970 -10.36 18.84 -34.31
C GLU A 970 -11.64 19.62 -34.68
N TYR A 971 -11.86 20.80 -34.10
CA TYR A 971 -13.00 21.66 -34.43
C TYR A 971 -12.84 22.27 -35.83
N ILE A 972 -11.64 22.76 -36.16
CA ILE A 972 -11.33 23.32 -37.47
C ILE A 972 -11.40 22.23 -38.55
N LYS A 973 -10.80 21.06 -38.30
CA LYS A 973 -10.80 19.92 -39.22
C LYS A 973 -12.24 19.47 -39.50
N PHE A 974 -13.05 19.25 -38.47
CA PHE A 974 -14.44 18.85 -38.60
C PHE A 974 -15.28 19.84 -39.41
N LYS A 975 -15.15 21.15 -39.13
CA LYS A 975 -15.86 22.19 -39.89
C LYS A 975 -15.47 22.17 -41.37
N ASN A 976 -14.18 22.07 -41.67
CA ASN A 976 -13.69 22.02 -43.04
C ASN A 976 -14.20 20.78 -43.78
N THR A 977 -14.16 19.60 -43.15
CA THR A 977 -14.67 18.35 -43.71
C THR A 977 -16.16 18.45 -44.02
N LEU A 978 -16.98 18.95 -43.08
CA LEU A 978 -18.43 19.07 -43.27
C LEU A 978 -18.80 20.12 -44.34
N THR A 979 -18.03 21.21 -44.43
CA THR A 979 -18.20 22.23 -45.47
C THR A 979 -17.82 21.69 -46.85
N ALA A 980 -16.73 20.93 -46.94
CA ALA A 980 -16.31 20.28 -48.18
C ALA A 980 -17.35 19.24 -48.65
N LEU A 981 -17.91 18.45 -47.73
CA LEU A 981 -19.01 17.52 -48.01
C LEU A 981 -20.25 18.21 -48.58
N SER A 982 -20.62 19.39 -48.05
CA SER A 982 -21.77 20.15 -48.56
C SER A 982 -21.61 20.55 -50.03
N THR A 983 -20.36 20.70 -50.49
CA THR A 983 -20.03 21.10 -51.86
C THR A 983 -19.80 19.89 -52.78
N ASN A 984 -19.11 18.87 -52.27
CA ASN A 984 -18.64 17.73 -53.07
C ASN A 984 -19.62 16.55 -53.08
N GLU A 985 -20.32 16.28 -51.97
CA GLU A 985 -21.26 15.15 -51.80
C GLU A 985 -22.57 15.62 -51.11
N PRO A 986 -23.40 16.45 -51.77
CA PRO A 986 -24.57 17.08 -51.14
C PRO A 986 -25.64 16.07 -50.68
N THR A 987 -25.71 14.90 -51.31
CA THR A 987 -26.61 13.81 -50.91
C THR A 987 -26.24 13.22 -49.55
N LEU A 988 -24.94 12.98 -49.30
CA LEU A 988 -24.45 12.48 -48.02
C LEU A 988 -24.56 13.55 -46.94
N TYR A 989 -24.23 14.80 -47.27
CA TYR A 989 -24.41 15.93 -46.35
C TYR A 989 -25.87 16.07 -45.89
N HIS A 990 -26.83 15.93 -46.80
CA HIS A 990 -28.25 15.95 -46.46
C HIS A 990 -28.64 14.74 -45.59
N ALA A 991 -28.10 13.54 -45.87
CA ALA A 991 -28.36 12.35 -45.06
C ALA A 991 -27.86 12.52 -43.62
N LEU A 992 -26.67 13.09 -43.43
CA LEU A 992 -26.08 13.34 -42.11
C LEU A 992 -26.83 14.43 -41.32
N THR A 993 -27.28 15.50 -41.97
CA THR A 993 -27.88 16.67 -41.30
C THR A 993 -29.39 16.59 -41.10
N SER A 994 -30.09 15.82 -41.93
CA SER A 994 -31.57 15.72 -41.87
C SER A 994 -32.07 14.97 -40.63
N VAL A 995 -31.25 14.11 -40.04
CA VAL A 995 -31.59 13.28 -38.87
C VAL A 995 -31.41 14.03 -37.54
N LEU A 996 -30.70 15.17 -37.54
CA LEU A 996 -30.43 15.94 -36.33
C LEU A 996 -31.67 16.62 -35.74
N THR A 997 -31.82 16.54 -34.42
CA THR A 997 -32.83 17.27 -33.64
C THR A 997 -32.57 18.79 -33.65
N GLU A 998 -33.56 19.61 -33.28
CA GLU A 998 -33.36 21.06 -33.18
C GLU A 998 -32.25 21.44 -32.19
N GLU A 999 -32.10 20.68 -31.10
CA GLU A 999 -31.06 20.87 -30.10
C GLU A 999 -29.67 20.53 -30.65
N GLN A 1000 -29.53 19.39 -31.33
CA GLN A 1000 -28.29 19.00 -32.00
C GLN A 1000 -27.87 19.97 -33.11
N ARG A 1001 -28.83 20.57 -33.83
CA ARG A 1001 -28.53 21.63 -34.82
C ARG A 1001 -27.96 22.89 -34.17
N LYS A 1002 -28.44 23.25 -32.97
CA LYS A 1002 -27.87 24.37 -32.19
C LYS A 1002 -26.45 24.04 -31.69
N GLN A 1003 -26.24 22.83 -31.18
CA GLN A 1003 -24.92 22.35 -30.78
C GLN A 1003 -23.94 22.38 -31.96
N LEU A 1004 -24.34 21.86 -33.13
CA LEU A 1004 -23.53 21.91 -34.34
C LEU A 1004 -23.15 23.34 -34.74
N HIS A 1005 -24.07 24.29 -34.62
CA HIS A 1005 -23.77 25.69 -34.88
C HIS A 1005 -22.78 26.28 -33.86
N ALA A 1006 -22.89 25.91 -32.58
CA ALA A 1006 -21.94 26.32 -31.54
C ALA A 1006 -20.53 25.77 -31.82
N VAL A 1007 -20.41 24.50 -32.21
CA VAL A 1007 -19.14 23.87 -32.64
C VAL A 1007 -18.50 24.65 -33.79
N PHE A 1008 -19.30 25.09 -34.77
CA PHE A 1008 -18.80 25.88 -35.91
C PHE A 1008 -18.30 27.27 -35.51
N VAL A 1009 -18.97 27.92 -34.56
CA VAL A 1009 -18.54 29.22 -34.02
C VAL A 1009 -17.24 29.06 -33.25
N LEU A 1010 -17.12 28.01 -32.42
CA LEU A 1010 -15.90 27.72 -31.67
C LEU A 1010 -14.72 27.40 -32.61
N ALA A 1011 -14.97 26.65 -33.69
CA ALA A 1011 -13.97 26.38 -34.74
C ALA A 1011 -13.44 27.67 -35.38
N ASP A 1012 -14.32 28.65 -35.67
CA ASP A 1012 -13.89 29.95 -36.21
C ASP A 1012 -13.06 30.77 -35.20
N GLN A 1013 -13.44 30.73 -33.92
CA GLN A 1013 -12.69 31.39 -32.85
C GLN A 1013 -11.30 30.79 -32.69
N ARG A 1014 -11.19 29.45 -32.63
CA ARG A 1014 -9.90 28.74 -32.54
C ARG A 1014 -9.03 29.00 -33.77
N LYS A 1015 -9.61 29.04 -34.96
CA LYS A 1015 -8.88 29.38 -36.20
C LYS A 1015 -8.31 30.80 -36.15
N ALA A 1016 -9.11 31.78 -35.72
CA ALA A 1016 -8.66 33.15 -35.57
C ALA A 1016 -7.53 33.28 -34.52
N GLN A 1017 -7.59 32.51 -33.42
CA GLN A 1017 -6.53 32.44 -32.42
C GLN A 1017 -5.23 31.83 -32.97
N GLN A 1018 -5.31 30.72 -33.72
CA GLN A 1018 -4.13 30.11 -34.37
C GLN A 1018 -3.49 31.06 -35.39
N ASP A 1019 -4.30 31.73 -36.21
CA ASP A 1019 -3.81 32.72 -37.18
C ASP A 1019 -3.16 33.93 -36.48
N SER A 1020 -3.72 34.40 -35.37
CA SER A 1020 -3.13 35.46 -34.54
C SER A 1020 -1.78 35.06 -33.96
N LYS A 1021 -1.68 33.85 -33.36
CA LYS A 1021 -0.41 33.31 -32.82
C LYS A 1021 0.67 33.16 -33.90
N ARG A 1022 0.30 32.69 -35.10
CA ARG A 1022 1.22 32.61 -36.25
C ARG A 1022 1.71 33.99 -36.70
N ILE A 1023 0.85 35.01 -36.69
CA ILE A 1023 1.22 36.39 -37.01
C ILE A 1023 2.20 36.95 -35.96
N GLU A 1024 1.99 36.67 -34.68
CA GLU A 1024 2.91 37.05 -33.59
C GLU A 1024 4.28 36.37 -33.72
N GLN A 1025 4.32 35.05 -33.92
CA GLN A 1025 5.56 34.27 -34.09
C GLN A 1025 6.34 34.64 -35.36
N SER A 1026 5.67 35.14 -36.40
CA SER A 1026 6.30 35.58 -37.66
C SER A 1026 6.86 37.01 -37.65
N GLY A 1027 6.87 37.69 -36.49
CA GLY A 1027 7.53 39.00 -36.30
C GLY A 1027 6.68 40.21 -36.70
N GLY A 1028 5.40 40.21 -36.35
CA GLY A 1028 4.42 41.20 -36.81
C GLY A 1028 4.10 42.37 -35.87
N PHE A 1029 5.07 43.23 -35.52
CA PHE A 1029 4.81 44.67 -35.31
C PHE A 1029 6.03 45.51 -35.72
N LYS A 1030 6.18 45.76 -37.03
CA LYS A 1030 6.92 46.94 -37.49
C LYS A 1030 6.00 48.15 -37.35
N ILE A 1031 6.08 48.81 -36.21
CA ILE A 1031 5.62 50.19 -36.05
C ILE A 1031 6.51 51.07 -36.96
N ILE A 1032 5.93 51.58 -38.04
CA ILE A 1032 6.48 52.72 -38.80
C ILE A 1032 5.37 53.77 -38.88
N LEU A 1033 5.25 54.60 -37.83
CA LEU A 1033 5.62 56.02 -37.79
C LEU A 1033 5.16 56.64 -36.48
#